data_AF-A0AB36SVU8-F1
#
_entry.id   AF-A0AB36SVU8-F1
#
_cell.length_a   1.000
_cell.length_b   1.000
_cell.length_c   1.000
_cell.angle_alpha   90.00
_cell.angle_beta   90.00
_cell.angle_gamma   90.00
#
_symmetry.space_group_name_H-M   'P 1'
#
loop_
_entity.id
_entity.type
_entity.pdbx_description
1 polymer ?
#
loop_
_entity_poly.entity_id
_entity_poly.type
_entity_poly.pdbx_seq_one_letter_code
_entity_poly.pdbx_strand_id
1 'polypeptide(L)'
;MSVKHSAFIDEIKTNDQIVPYSTDYINYWKKTFENNENKFEGILKDLSGIQLSTLSQLEHDEYSVDKVDALLSLTFSEFDSFQTYEFPPTIEEHLSKATFYNFFKKFMSYSFSKVHKSLNTYSFFEESQLLAPLEYMYKRLYELSHKTLILELNIQRVLENLKGETSEERYNHFCSYISTNEFFVYFKDTYPALYRTMLTTLIHWSNNIITLYYNLEQDKVQIQETFNIDIQTNKLMTITLGLGDEHNDGKTVSLIEFLPNIKLIYKPRSIGVEAAFNDLTAWINNQVNNKAQLYSPKIIDKHSYGWVEYIDNIECKTEEQLKSFYFKMGSLLGVLYSLNAVDFHYENIIAMGEYPVPIDLESLFHHAKILEEKNGSAHNKALNLINRSVRSTGIIPFLAFNSDNPNYKGLDLSGLSDKNDQLYPLKVPSVEAKNTDVMHVDATYKYVKVNEFEKNKPIFKGEKVSYKDHVDVIIDGFKYIYEWILNNKQQYSNYISDKFKNTIVRMILRPTAVYGELLRKSKHPDFLQKGYNRDIYFHTLALEPENKPKEIIKSEKTDLLNDDIPYFYTTVSSNHLYHREQICIQNYFESSPLEAVIQKIDDLNIVDCSQQIRIMRMSFLAHSATFGANEQAIDPYRKVHIHANKSKEFLIEARHIGDYLIANAIEGNDQSDLCWISTVISASNEYKWDIYPVDLDLYNGLSGISLFFSYLYHLTGRNDYKLTAEKSIYPVINSLQRLPEQRMFNIGTFSGVSGSIYALNHINQLSHTKQYEQLILDSMKMVVSKLSQDKVFDIIDGTAGVIGVLIALYKDSGNKEYLKLLKQASKYLINAAYHHPGKEGHVSWKQRDDISWIGYSHGTAGIITALVAANQYINNPNILELADKVLSYENSFYDPKHKNWKLPSKDNHSVAWCHGAPGILLSRLMLKESNYENSILDQNIYEALDTTIDKSFGHNRSLCHGDFGNLDILLYAAKVLQDKTSYERANSIGIQLLEYSKTHNWKKGVSTGTESFGLMTGLSGIGVGLLQQSDYNSIPSILRLEEAKL
;
A
#
# COMPACT_ATOMS: atom_id res chain seq x y z
N MET A 1 10.74 38.31 4.50
CA MET A 1 10.49 38.94 3.19
C MET A 1 9.35 38.18 2.55
N SER A 2 8.28 38.90 2.19
CA SER A 2 7.00 38.34 1.72
C SER A 2 7.17 37.40 0.52
N VAL A 3 6.37 36.33 0.50
CA VAL A 3 6.09 35.45 -0.65
C VAL A 3 5.98 36.27 -1.94
N LYS A 4 7.09 36.41 -2.68
CA LYS A 4 7.03 36.92 -4.04
C LYS A 4 6.46 35.80 -4.88
N HIS A 5 5.47 36.16 -5.69
CA HIS A 5 4.66 35.28 -6.51
C HIS A 5 5.54 34.38 -7.39
N SER A 6 4.95 33.27 -7.86
CA SER A 6 5.58 32.30 -8.76
C SER A 6 6.52 33.00 -9.73
N ALA A 7 7.83 32.77 -9.59
CA ALA A 7 8.86 33.41 -10.41
C ALA A 7 8.55 33.33 -11.91
N PHE A 8 7.76 32.34 -12.31
CA PHE A 8 7.38 32.06 -13.69
C PHE A 8 6.38 32.99 -14.38
N ILE A 9 5.58 33.78 -13.65
CA ILE A 9 4.62 34.73 -14.27
C ILE A 9 5.27 36.09 -14.52
N ASP A 10 6.20 36.51 -13.66
CA ASP A 10 6.88 37.81 -13.80
C ASP A 10 7.93 37.82 -14.93
N GLU A 11 8.22 36.65 -15.53
CA GLU A 11 9.21 36.40 -16.58
C GLU A 11 8.68 36.63 -18.02
N ILE A 12 7.39 36.95 -18.16
CA ILE A 12 6.74 37.20 -19.45
C ILE A 12 7.22 38.54 -20.05
N LYS A 13 7.63 38.54 -21.32
CA LYS A 13 7.59 39.77 -22.14
C LYS A 13 6.18 39.87 -22.71
N THR A 14 5.38 40.79 -22.18
CA THR A 14 4.06 41.06 -22.75
C THR A 14 4.23 41.53 -24.19
N ASN A 15 3.77 40.73 -25.14
CA ASN A 15 3.57 41.21 -26.50
C ASN A 15 2.22 41.95 -26.55
N ASP A 16 2.20 43.22 -26.97
CA ASP A 16 0.96 44.01 -27.13
C ASP A 16 0.04 43.50 -28.27
N GLN A 17 0.32 42.33 -28.84
CA GLN A 17 -0.48 41.74 -29.90
C GLN A 17 -1.60 40.86 -29.33
N ILE A 18 -2.84 41.23 -29.65
CA ILE A 18 -4.03 40.41 -29.36
C ILE A 18 -3.99 39.19 -30.31
N VAL A 19 -3.48 38.07 -29.82
CA VAL A 19 -3.48 36.78 -30.54
C VAL A 19 -4.81 36.05 -30.28
N PRO A 20 -5.44 35.41 -31.29
CA PRO A 20 -6.69 34.68 -31.11
C PRO A 20 -6.60 33.53 -30.09
N TYR A 21 -7.73 33.22 -29.46
CA TYR A 21 -7.89 32.23 -28.39
C TYR A 21 -7.50 30.80 -28.84
N SER A 22 -6.35 30.28 -28.37
CA SER A 22 -5.92 28.90 -28.61
C SER A 22 -6.72 27.92 -27.76
N THR A 23 -7.74 27.31 -28.38
CA THR A 23 -8.59 26.31 -27.71
C THR A 23 -7.84 24.99 -27.47
N ASP A 24 -6.89 24.66 -28.34
CA ASP A 24 -6.11 23.41 -28.28
C ASP A 24 -5.16 23.38 -27.09
N TYR A 25 -4.50 24.50 -26.76
CA TYR A 25 -3.60 24.61 -25.62
C TYR A 25 -4.34 24.50 -24.27
N ILE A 26 -5.53 25.10 -24.18
CA ILE A 26 -6.39 24.96 -23.00
C ILE A 26 -6.90 23.51 -22.88
N ASN A 27 -7.28 22.88 -23.99
CA ASN A 27 -7.74 21.50 -24.00
C ASN A 27 -6.61 20.51 -23.62
N TYR A 28 -5.37 20.78 -24.05
CA TYR A 28 -4.19 20.02 -23.63
C TYR A 28 -4.06 20.01 -22.10
N TRP A 29 -4.16 21.18 -21.46
CA TRP A 29 -4.08 21.25 -20.00
C TRP A 29 -5.31 20.64 -19.32
N LYS A 30 -6.53 20.90 -19.80
CA LYS A 30 -7.74 20.26 -19.24
C LYS A 30 -7.65 18.74 -19.22
N LYS A 31 -7.10 18.13 -20.28
CA LYS A 31 -6.89 16.68 -20.36
C LYS A 31 -5.92 16.17 -19.29
N THR A 32 -4.95 16.97 -18.88
CA THR A 32 -4.00 16.64 -17.80
C THR A 32 -4.68 16.61 -16.42
N PHE A 33 -5.87 17.21 -16.29
CA PHE A 33 -6.67 17.31 -15.04
C PHE A 33 -7.87 16.33 -15.05
N GLU A 34 -7.73 15.17 -15.70
CA GLU A 34 -8.70 14.07 -15.86
C GLU A 34 -9.92 14.10 -14.91
N ASN A 35 -11.14 13.92 -15.45
CA ASN A 35 -12.42 13.90 -14.73
C ASN A 35 -12.75 15.17 -13.89
N ASN A 36 -11.83 16.15 -13.78
CA ASN A 36 -11.96 17.37 -12.99
C ASN A 36 -11.78 18.64 -13.84
N GLU A 37 -12.03 18.58 -15.15
CA GLU A 37 -11.90 19.71 -16.07
C GLU A 37 -12.64 20.97 -15.59
N ASN A 38 -13.78 20.77 -14.90
CA ASN A 38 -14.59 21.85 -14.33
C ASN A 38 -13.92 22.60 -13.16
N LYS A 39 -12.88 22.02 -12.53
CA LYS A 39 -12.12 22.64 -11.43
C LYS A 39 -10.88 23.39 -11.91
N PHE A 40 -10.41 23.13 -13.14
CA PHE A 40 -9.15 23.64 -13.67
C PHE A 40 -9.03 25.17 -13.58
N GLU A 41 -10.06 25.89 -14.02
CA GLU A 41 -10.08 27.36 -13.99
C GLU A 41 -10.00 27.92 -12.55
N GLY A 42 -10.73 27.30 -11.61
CA GLY A 42 -10.68 27.67 -10.20
C GLY A 42 -9.28 27.47 -9.61
N ILE A 43 -8.66 26.32 -9.89
CA ILE A 43 -7.31 25.98 -9.42
C ILE A 43 -6.26 26.95 -9.95
N LEU A 44 -6.29 27.29 -11.26
CA LEU A 44 -5.38 28.25 -11.86
C LEU A 44 -5.46 29.62 -11.19
N LYS A 45 -6.68 30.11 -10.98
CA LYS A 45 -6.92 31.39 -10.31
C LYS A 45 -6.44 31.36 -8.86
N ASP A 46 -6.70 30.26 -8.14
CA ASP A 46 -6.40 30.15 -6.71
C ASP A 46 -4.91 30.01 -6.40
N LEU A 47 -4.17 29.26 -7.21
CA LEU A 47 -2.76 28.93 -6.97
C LEU A 47 -1.79 29.89 -7.65
N SER A 48 -2.14 30.42 -8.82
CA SER A 48 -1.26 31.28 -9.63
C SER A 48 -1.90 32.61 -10.05
N GLY A 49 -3.18 32.86 -9.74
CA GLY A 49 -3.86 34.11 -10.12
C GLY A 49 -4.14 34.24 -11.62
N ILE A 50 -3.92 33.17 -12.41
CA ILE A 50 -4.07 33.16 -13.87
C ILE A 50 -5.55 32.96 -14.21
N GLN A 51 -6.09 33.84 -15.07
CA GLN A 51 -7.40 33.62 -15.68
C GLN A 51 -7.27 32.77 -16.95
N LEU A 52 -8.32 32.01 -17.28
CA LEU A 52 -8.34 31.15 -18.47
C LEU A 52 -8.08 31.93 -19.77
N SER A 53 -8.58 33.16 -19.87
CA SER A 53 -8.35 34.08 -20.99
C SER A 53 -6.90 34.54 -21.12
N THR A 54 -6.19 34.66 -20.00
CA THR A 54 -4.76 35.01 -19.98
C THR A 54 -3.89 33.80 -20.35
N LEU A 55 -4.30 32.58 -20.00
CA LEU A 55 -3.55 31.36 -20.30
C LEU A 55 -3.32 31.16 -21.81
N SER A 56 -4.29 31.51 -22.66
CA SER A 56 -4.13 31.44 -24.12
C SER A 56 -3.15 32.47 -24.67
N GLN A 57 -2.93 33.59 -23.96
CA GLN A 57 -1.95 34.61 -24.36
C GLN A 57 -0.52 34.15 -24.03
N LEU A 58 -0.34 33.44 -22.90
CA LEU A 58 0.95 32.91 -22.47
C LEU A 58 1.61 31.98 -23.50
N GLU A 59 0.81 31.26 -24.30
CA GLU A 59 1.32 30.40 -25.37
C GLU A 59 2.16 31.18 -26.40
N HIS A 60 1.87 32.46 -26.63
CA HIS A 60 2.47 33.27 -27.68
C HIS A 60 3.47 34.33 -27.18
N ASP A 61 3.61 34.50 -25.87
CA ASP A 61 4.58 35.44 -25.30
C ASP A 61 6.01 34.91 -25.37
N GLU A 62 6.96 35.81 -25.65
CA GLU A 62 8.39 35.52 -25.60
C GLU A 62 8.90 35.54 -24.15
N TYR A 63 9.79 34.62 -23.83
CA TYR A 63 10.35 34.46 -22.49
C TYR A 63 11.82 34.88 -22.48
N SER A 64 12.27 35.58 -21.42
CA SER A 64 13.67 36.01 -21.29
C SER A 64 14.16 35.85 -19.86
N VAL A 65 15.31 35.19 -19.72
CA VAL A 65 16.00 34.91 -18.46
C VAL A 65 16.57 36.20 -17.82
N ASP A 66 16.74 37.28 -18.57
CA ASP A 66 17.45 38.48 -18.10
C ASP A 66 16.68 39.28 -17.03
N LYS A 67 15.35 39.14 -16.95
CA LYS A 67 14.54 39.73 -15.85
C LYS A 67 14.75 39.00 -14.51
N VAL A 68 15.29 37.79 -14.52
CA VAL A 68 15.45 36.90 -13.35
C VAL A 68 16.72 37.22 -12.54
N ASP A 69 17.73 37.83 -13.16
CA ASP A 69 19.03 38.17 -12.56
C ASP A 69 18.88 38.97 -11.24
N ALA A 70 17.90 39.88 -11.19
CA ALA A 70 17.65 40.73 -10.03
C ALA A 70 17.02 40.01 -8.81
N LEU A 71 16.42 38.83 -9.00
CA LEU A 71 15.64 38.10 -7.97
C LEU A 71 16.46 37.03 -7.25
N LEU A 72 17.42 36.41 -7.94
CA LEU A 72 18.23 35.32 -7.39
C LEU A 72 19.60 35.77 -6.87
N SER A 73 19.93 37.07 -6.92
CA SER A 73 21.30 37.57 -6.69
C SER A 73 22.34 36.87 -7.57
N LEU A 74 21.87 36.33 -8.69
CA LEU A 74 22.66 35.69 -9.73
C LEU A 74 23.15 36.80 -10.66
N THR A 75 24.28 36.56 -11.27
CA THR A 75 24.76 37.31 -12.43
C THR A 75 24.90 36.26 -13.52
N PHE A 76 23.85 36.01 -14.31
CA PHE A 76 23.93 35.17 -15.51
C PHE A 76 25.07 35.64 -16.41
N SER A 77 25.34 36.94 -16.41
CA SER A 77 26.51 37.56 -17.01
C SER A 77 27.86 37.05 -16.47
N GLU A 78 27.97 36.74 -15.18
CA GLU A 78 29.18 36.15 -14.58
C GLU A 78 29.38 34.70 -15.05
N PHE A 79 28.32 33.89 -15.09
CA PHE A 79 28.41 32.53 -15.62
C PHE A 79 28.70 32.50 -17.13
N ASP A 80 28.03 33.37 -17.89
CA ASP A 80 28.19 33.43 -19.35
C ASP A 80 29.62 33.86 -19.72
N SER A 81 30.21 34.79 -18.95
CA SER A 81 31.60 35.24 -19.11
C SER A 81 32.66 34.36 -18.44
N PHE A 82 32.25 33.36 -17.64
CA PHE A 82 33.16 32.45 -16.96
C PHE A 82 33.93 31.57 -17.95
N GLN A 83 35.26 31.57 -17.81
CA GLN A 83 36.13 30.64 -18.52
C GLN A 83 36.26 29.34 -17.72
N THR A 84 36.02 28.21 -18.39
CA THR A 84 36.09 26.87 -17.80
C THR A 84 37.39 26.67 -17.03
N TYR A 85 37.26 26.30 -15.75
CA TYR A 85 38.40 25.95 -14.89
C TYR A 85 38.84 24.50 -15.17
N GLU A 86 40.14 24.25 -15.22
CA GLU A 86 40.67 22.89 -15.40
C GLU A 86 40.60 22.09 -14.10
N PHE A 87 39.93 20.94 -14.14
CA PHE A 87 39.92 20.04 -12.99
C PHE A 87 41.31 19.40 -12.80
N PRO A 88 41.65 19.00 -11.56
CA PRO A 88 42.81 18.17 -11.31
C PRO A 88 42.79 16.91 -12.20
N PRO A 89 43.94 16.43 -12.71
CA PRO A 89 43.99 15.34 -13.70
C PRO A 89 43.22 14.08 -13.28
N THR A 90 43.27 13.73 -11.99
CA THR A 90 42.56 12.56 -11.44
C THR A 90 41.04 12.73 -11.45
N ILE A 91 40.54 13.94 -11.19
CA ILE A 91 39.12 14.27 -11.22
C ILE A 91 38.64 14.31 -12.68
N GLU A 92 39.41 14.97 -13.57
CA GLU A 92 39.10 15.05 -14.99
C GLU A 92 39.03 13.65 -15.63
N GLU A 93 39.98 12.76 -15.34
CA GLU A 93 39.99 11.39 -15.87
C GLU A 93 38.76 10.59 -15.41
N HIS A 94 38.30 10.80 -14.17
CA HIS A 94 37.12 10.13 -13.65
C HIS A 94 35.83 10.66 -14.30
N LEU A 95 35.62 11.98 -14.25
CA LEU A 95 34.37 12.60 -14.70
C LEU A 95 34.20 12.57 -16.23
N SER A 96 35.29 12.58 -16.99
CA SER A 96 35.25 12.54 -18.46
C SER A 96 34.60 11.27 -19.06
N LYS A 97 34.49 10.21 -18.25
CA LYS A 97 33.81 8.96 -18.64
C LYS A 97 32.28 9.07 -18.57
N ALA A 98 31.75 10.14 -17.96
CA ALA A 98 30.33 10.33 -17.75
C ALA A 98 29.60 10.77 -19.03
N THR A 99 28.36 10.32 -19.21
CA THR A 99 27.54 10.66 -20.38
C THR A 99 27.28 12.17 -20.47
N PHE A 100 27.48 12.75 -21.66
CA PHE A 100 27.36 14.20 -21.93
C PHE A 100 28.28 15.08 -21.06
N TYR A 101 29.38 14.54 -20.52
CA TYR A 101 30.31 15.28 -19.66
C TYR A 101 30.73 16.65 -20.23
N ASN A 102 31.01 16.73 -21.53
CA ASN A 102 31.44 17.97 -22.19
C ASN A 102 30.45 19.14 -22.02
N PHE A 103 29.14 18.86 -21.95
CA PHE A 103 28.12 19.86 -21.67
C PHE A 103 28.17 20.32 -20.21
N PHE A 104 28.30 19.36 -19.29
CA PHE A 104 28.30 19.65 -17.85
C PHE A 104 29.61 20.29 -17.36
N LYS A 105 30.72 20.12 -18.08
CA LYS A 105 32.05 20.61 -17.68
C LYS A 105 32.05 22.11 -17.34
N LYS A 106 31.43 22.97 -18.16
CA LYS A 106 31.35 24.42 -17.87
C LYS A 106 30.58 24.71 -16.58
N PHE A 107 29.44 24.05 -16.38
CA PHE A 107 28.62 24.19 -15.16
C PHE A 107 29.36 23.72 -13.91
N MET A 108 29.94 22.52 -13.96
CA MET A 108 30.63 21.94 -12.80
C MET A 108 31.91 22.72 -12.44
N SER A 109 32.65 23.19 -13.45
CA SER A 109 33.88 23.97 -13.22
C SER A 109 33.61 25.34 -12.62
N TYR A 110 32.46 25.96 -12.91
CA TYR A 110 32.02 27.18 -12.25
C TYR A 110 31.85 26.99 -10.74
N SER A 111 31.06 25.99 -10.33
CA SER A 111 30.88 25.64 -8.92
C SER A 111 32.19 25.21 -8.25
N PHE A 112 32.99 24.39 -8.93
CA PHE A 112 34.28 23.95 -8.42
C PHE A 112 35.21 25.11 -8.14
N SER A 113 35.34 26.08 -9.06
CA SER A 113 36.18 27.27 -8.86
C SER A 113 35.77 28.05 -7.61
N LYS A 114 34.46 28.25 -7.41
CA LYS A 114 33.91 28.95 -6.23
C LYS A 114 34.18 28.20 -4.93
N VAL A 115 33.92 26.89 -4.92
CA VAL A 115 34.17 26.02 -3.76
C VAL A 115 35.67 25.97 -3.46
N HIS A 116 36.49 25.63 -4.45
CA HIS A 116 37.94 25.53 -4.33
C HIS A 116 38.57 26.81 -3.76
N LYS A 117 38.20 27.99 -4.29
CA LYS A 117 38.67 29.29 -3.77
C LYS A 117 38.32 29.50 -2.29
N SER A 118 37.15 29.02 -1.87
CA SER A 118 36.70 29.15 -0.48
C SER A 118 37.40 28.15 0.44
N LEU A 119 37.58 26.90 -0.03
CA LEU A 119 38.10 25.79 0.77
C LEU A 119 39.62 25.74 0.87
N ASN A 120 40.37 26.31 -0.08
CA ASN A 120 41.83 26.35 -0.06
C ASN A 120 42.42 27.15 1.12
N THR A 121 41.57 27.75 1.96
CA THR A 121 41.94 28.39 3.22
C THR A 121 42.07 27.40 4.38
N TYR A 122 41.47 26.19 4.27
CA TYR A 122 41.49 25.18 5.32
C TYR A 122 42.67 24.23 5.14
N SER A 123 43.49 24.07 6.19
CA SER A 123 44.72 23.27 6.13
C SER A 123 44.50 21.76 5.86
N PHE A 124 43.30 21.25 6.10
CA PHE A 124 42.96 19.84 5.91
C PHE A 124 42.28 19.56 4.55
N PHE A 125 42.04 20.61 3.75
CA PHE A 125 41.38 20.48 2.45
C PHE A 125 42.35 19.97 1.39
N GLU A 126 41.90 18.97 0.62
CA GLU A 126 42.58 18.47 -0.57
C GLU A 126 41.57 18.37 -1.71
N GLU A 127 41.96 18.75 -2.93
CA GLU A 127 41.05 18.78 -4.08
C GLU A 127 40.39 17.42 -4.36
N SER A 128 41.09 16.31 -4.10
CA SER A 128 40.56 14.96 -4.27
C SER A 128 39.31 14.67 -3.43
N GLN A 129 39.10 15.39 -2.32
CA GLN A 129 37.92 15.26 -1.46
C GLN A 129 36.63 15.73 -2.16
N LEU A 130 36.75 16.51 -3.25
CA LEU A 130 35.63 17.01 -4.03
C LEU A 130 35.17 16.06 -5.15
N LEU A 131 35.84 14.93 -5.38
CA LEU A 131 35.44 13.99 -6.43
C LEU A 131 34.01 13.47 -6.23
N ALA A 132 33.70 12.85 -5.08
CA ALA A 132 32.36 12.33 -4.81
C ALA A 132 31.27 13.42 -4.76
N PRO A 133 31.52 14.61 -4.18
CA PRO A 133 30.60 15.75 -4.30
C PRO A 133 30.33 16.19 -5.75
N LEU A 134 31.35 16.20 -6.61
CA LEU A 134 31.22 16.55 -8.03
C LEU A 134 30.45 15.47 -8.81
N GLU A 135 30.66 14.18 -8.51
CA GLU A 135 29.87 13.08 -9.09
C GLU A 135 28.38 13.21 -8.74
N TYR A 136 28.08 13.58 -7.49
CA TYR A 136 26.71 13.85 -7.08
C TYR A 136 26.10 15.03 -7.84
N MET A 137 26.84 16.14 -7.99
CA MET A 137 26.40 17.28 -8.78
C MET A 137 26.15 16.90 -10.24
N TYR A 138 27.06 16.14 -10.87
CA TYR A 138 26.87 15.61 -12.22
C TYR A 138 25.56 14.82 -12.32
N LYS A 139 25.30 13.89 -11.36
CA LYS A 139 24.07 13.10 -11.34
C LYS A 139 22.83 13.99 -11.29
N ARG A 140 22.82 15.05 -10.46
CA ARG A 140 21.71 16.00 -10.38
C ARG A 140 21.49 16.76 -11.69
N LEU A 141 22.55 17.29 -12.28
CA LEU A 141 22.47 18.00 -13.56
C LEU A 141 21.99 17.07 -14.68
N TYR A 142 22.48 15.82 -14.70
CA TYR A 142 22.03 14.80 -15.64
C TYR A 142 20.55 14.48 -15.46
N GLU A 143 20.08 14.24 -14.23
CA GLU A 143 18.66 13.96 -13.96
C GLU A 143 17.74 15.10 -14.43
N LEU A 144 18.19 16.35 -14.30
CA LEU A 144 17.48 17.53 -14.78
C LEU A 144 17.41 17.63 -16.30
N SER A 145 18.50 17.33 -17.02
CA SER A 145 18.65 17.70 -18.43
C SER A 145 18.71 16.54 -19.43
N HIS A 146 18.92 15.29 -19.00
CA HIS A 146 19.19 14.18 -19.91
C HIS A 146 18.10 13.99 -20.97
N LYS A 147 16.81 14.14 -20.63
CA LYS A 147 15.71 14.04 -21.59
C LYS A 147 15.81 15.11 -22.68
N THR A 148 16.16 16.33 -22.30
CA THR A 148 16.37 17.45 -23.22
C THR A 148 17.60 17.22 -24.09
N LEU A 149 18.72 16.79 -23.52
CA LEU A 149 19.94 16.50 -24.30
C LEU A 149 19.73 15.33 -25.27
N ILE A 150 18.96 14.31 -24.88
CA ILE A 150 18.56 13.20 -25.75
C ILE A 150 17.64 13.70 -26.87
N LEU A 151 16.71 14.61 -26.58
CA LEU A 151 15.86 15.24 -27.60
C LEU A 151 16.72 16.01 -28.61
N GLU A 152 17.63 16.86 -28.14
CA GLU A 152 18.55 17.63 -28.99
C GLU A 152 19.46 16.73 -29.84
N LEU A 153 19.99 15.65 -29.27
CA LEU A 153 20.75 14.66 -30.01
C LEU A 153 19.92 14.05 -31.15
N ASN A 154 18.67 13.70 -30.87
CA ASN A 154 17.76 13.16 -31.88
C ASN A 154 17.38 14.19 -32.94
N ILE A 155 17.21 15.47 -32.58
CA ILE A 155 16.99 16.57 -33.53
C ILE A 155 18.19 16.67 -34.48
N GLN A 156 19.41 16.74 -33.95
CA GLN A 156 20.62 16.83 -34.77
C GLN A 156 20.83 15.59 -35.65
N ARG A 157 20.46 14.40 -35.16
CA ARG A 157 20.48 13.16 -35.94
C ARG A 157 19.47 13.20 -37.10
N VAL A 158 18.23 13.60 -36.84
CA VAL A 158 17.17 13.67 -37.85
C VAL A 158 17.45 14.75 -38.90
N LEU A 159 18.11 15.85 -38.49
CA LEU A 159 18.58 16.90 -39.40
C LEU A 159 19.88 16.54 -40.14
N GLU A 160 20.43 15.34 -39.92
CA GLU A 160 21.67 14.85 -40.53
C GLU A 160 22.91 15.74 -40.28
N ASN A 161 22.92 16.47 -39.15
CA ASN A 161 24.01 17.38 -38.79
C ASN A 161 25.19 16.70 -38.08
N LEU A 162 25.02 15.44 -37.66
CA LEU A 162 26.03 14.67 -36.92
C LEU A 162 27.06 14.04 -37.86
N LYS A 163 28.36 14.21 -37.54
CA LYS A 163 29.47 13.65 -38.33
C LYS A 163 30.07 12.42 -37.65
N GLY A 164 30.36 11.38 -38.42
CA GLY A 164 30.95 10.12 -37.95
C GLY A 164 30.43 8.91 -38.73
N GLU A 165 31.29 7.92 -38.96
CA GLU A 165 30.93 6.67 -39.63
C GLU A 165 30.15 5.76 -38.69
N THR A 166 30.47 5.78 -37.39
CA THR A 166 29.80 5.00 -36.34
C THR A 166 28.81 5.83 -35.52
N SER A 167 27.88 5.15 -34.83
CA SER A 167 26.91 5.80 -33.93
C SER A 167 27.58 6.50 -32.75
N GLU A 168 28.69 5.94 -32.27
CA GLU A 168 29.53 6.48 -31.20
C GLU A 168 30.30 7.73 -31.68
N GLU A 169 30.84 7.72 -32.91
CA GLU A 169 31.49 8.89 -33.48
C GLU A 169 30.52 10.06 -33.65
N ARG A 170 29.29 9.78 -34.13
CA ARG A 170 28.23 10.80 -34.24
C ARG A 170 27.81 11.35 -32.87
N TYR A 171 27.76 10.50 -31.85
CA TYR A 171 27.55 10.94 -30.46
C TYR A 171 28.69 11.83 -29.96
N ASN A 172 29.95 11.47 -30.24
CA ASN A 172 31.10 12.27 -29.84
C ASN A 172 31.16 13.63 -30.56
N HIS A 173 30.74 13.68 -31.84
CA HIS A 173 30.54 14.92 -32.56
C HIS A 173 29.47 15.80 -31.89
N PHE A 174 28.33 15.22 -31.50
CA PHE A 174 27.31 15.93 -30.72
C PHE A 174 27.87 16.45 -29.39
N CYS A 175 28.62 15.63 -28.64
CA CYS A 175 29.24 16.03 -27.39
C CYS A 175 30.23 17.20 -27.56
N SER A 176 30.86 17.32 -28.73
CA SER A 176 31.71 18.47 -29.07
C SER A 176 30.85 19.71 -29.37
N TYR A 177 29.76 19.56 -30.13
CA TYR A 177 28.83 20.65 -30.45
C TYR A 177 28.18 21.25 -29.19
N ILE A 178 27.69 20.43 -28.26
CA ILE A 178 27.04 20.90 -27.03
C ILE A 178 28.00 21.55 -26.02
N SER A 179 29.30 21.54 -26.30
CA SER A 179 30.31 22.25 -25.50
C SER A 179 30.61 23.66 -26.02
N THR A 180 30.03 24.05 -27.16
CA THR A 180 30.27 25.36 -27.79
C THR A 180 29.43 26.45 -27.15
N ASN A 181 29.96 27.69 -27.13
CA ASN A 181 29.20 28.86 -26.68
C ASN A 181 27.93 29.09 -27.50
N GLU A 182 27.93 28.77 -28.79
CA GLU A 182 26.75 28.85 -29.66
C GLU A 182 25.62 27.95 -29.14
N PHE A 183 25.94 26.69 -28.79
CA PHE A 183 24.93 25.80 -28.21
C PHE A 183 24.45 26.29 -26.84
N PHE A 184 25.32 26.83 -25.99
CA PHE A 184 24.89 27.37 -24.69
C PHE A 184 23.92 28.54 -24.84
N VAL A 185 24.14 29.45 -25.80
CA VAL A 185 23.20 30.54 -26.11
C VAL A 185 21.87 29.96 -26.60
N TYR A 186 21.92 29.06 -27.58
CA TYR A 186 20.73 28.38 -28.09
C TYR A 186 19.95 27.64 -26.98
N PHE A 187 20.65 26.92 -26.10
CA PHE A 187 20.07 26.13 -25.03
C PHE A 187 19.44 27.00 -23.95
N LYS A 188 20.08 28.14 -23.61
CA LYS A 188 19.54 29.15 -22.69
C LYS A 188 18.24 29.75 -23.24
N ASP A 189 18.21 30.06 -24.55
CA ASP A 189 17.05 30.68 -25.20
C ASP A 189 15.89 29.68 -25.40
N THR A 190 16.22 28.41 -25.70
CA THR A 190 15.23 27.37 -25.98
C THR A 190 14.70 26.70 -24.71
N TYR A 191 15.55 26.49 -23.70
CA TYR A 191 15.23 25.81 -22.43
C TYR A 191 15.53 26.68 -21.20
N PRO A 192 15.00 27.91 -21.12
CA PRO A 192 15.36 28.85 -20.08
C PRO A 192 15.00 28.37 -18.66
N ALA A 193 13.89 27.64 -18.49
CA ALA A 193 13.50 27.12 -17.18
C ALA A 193 14.44 26.00 -16.70
N LEU A 194 14.95 25.16 -17.60
CA LEU A 194 15.99 24.17 -17.29
C LEU A 194 17.31 24.84 -16.95
N TYR A 195 17.75 25.81 -17.77
CA TYR A 195 19.00 26.53 -17.54
C TYR A 195 19.01 27.23 -16.18
N ARG A 196 17.91 27.92 -15.82
CA ARG A 196 17.71 28.51 -14.49
C ARG A 196 17.81 27.45 -13.39
N THR A 197 17.06 26.35 -13.52
CA THR A 197 17.05 25.28 -12.51
C THR A 197 18.44 24.69 -12.31
N MET A 198 19.18 24.42 -13.39
CA MET A 198 20.56 23.92 -13.32
C MET A 198 21.48 24.89 -12.57
N LEU A 199 21.46 26.19 -12.91
CA LEU A 199 22.28 27.19 -12.22
C LEU A 199 21.91 27.37 -10.74
N THR A 200 20.61 27.33 -10.41
CA THR A 200 20.16 27.33 -9.02
C THR A 200 20.70 26.11 -8.26
N THR A 201 20.64 24.90 -8.85
CA THR A 201 21.21 23.69 -8.26
C THR A 201 22.72 23.83 -8.00
N LEU A 202 23.48 24.43 -8.92
CA LEU A 202 24.92 24.67 -8.77
C LEU A 202 25.25 25.60 -7.59
N ILE A 203 24.47 26.69 -7.42
CA ILE A 203 24.66 27.63 -6.32
C ILE A 203 24.38 26.97 -4.99
N HIS A 204 23.24 26.28 -4.90
CA HIS A 204 22.83 25.56 -3.71
C HIS A 204 23.88 24.52 -3.32
N TRP A 205 24.33 23.71 -4.28
CA TRP A 205 25.42 22.76 -4.09
C TRP A 205 26.70 23.43 -3.56
N SER A 206 27.12 24.54 -4.20
CA SER A 206 28.34 25.27 -3.80
C SER A 206 28.23 25.78 -2.37
N ASN A 207 27.10 26.40 -2.03
CA ASN A 207 26.86 26.95 -0.69
C ASN A 207 26.79 25.83 0.37
N ASN A 208 26.17 24.69 0.05
CA ASN A 208 26.05 23.57 0.95
C ASN A 208 27.42 22.93 1.25
N ILE A 209 28.28 22.76 0.25
CA ILE A 209 29.65 22.27 0.44
C ILE A 209 30.49 23.26 1.25
N ILE A 210 30.45 24.55 0.92
CA ILE A 210 31.19 25.58 1.67
C ILE A 210 30.75 25.60 3.14
N THR A 211 29.44 25.50 3.38
CA THR A 211 28.86 25.47 4.73
C THR A 211 29.29 24.21 5.49
N LEU A 212 29.32 23.04 4.86
CA LEU A 212 29.76 21.79 5.48
C LEU A 212 31.21 21.90 5.97
N TYR A 213 32.13 22.36 5.12
CA TYR A 213 33.54 22.53 5.50
C TYR A 213 33.72 23.62 6.56
N TYR A 214 32.96 24.71 6.48
CA TYR A 214 32.95 25.73 7.51
C TYR A 214 32.54 25.15 8.87
N ASN A 215 31.44 24.40 8.93
CA ASN A 215 30.97 23.75 10.14
C ASN A 215 31.99 22.73 10.67
N LEU A 216 32.60 21.95 9.77
CA LEU A 216 33.62 20.96 10.12
C LEU A 216 34.84 21.61 10.81
N GLU A 217 35.29 22.77 10.31
CA GLU A 217 36.39 23.53 10.91
C GLU A 217 35.99 24.16 12.25
N GLN A 218 34.77 24.73 12.34
CA GLN A 218 34.28 25.34 13.60
C GLN A 218 34.14 24.31 14.72
N ASP A 219 33.75 23.08 14.38
CA ASP A 219 33.38 22.06 15.36
C ASP A 219 34.46 21.03 15.65
N LYS A 220 35.63 21.15 15.01
CA LYS A 220 36.71 20.15 15.09
C LYS A 220 37.08 19.69 16.50
N VAL A 221 37.07 20.60 17.48
CA VAL A 221 37.39 20.28 18.89
C VAL A 221 36.30 19.40 19.50
N GLN A 222 35.03 19.74 19.32
CA GLN A 222 33.92 18.95 19.84
C GLN A 222 33.79 17.60 19.13
N ILE A 223 34.10 17.57 17.83
CA ILE A 223 34.17 16.33 17.04
C ILE A 223 35.26 15.42 17.59
N GLN A 224 36.44 15.95 17.90
CA GLN A 224 37.52 15.21 18.52
C GLN A 224 37.13 14.66 19.89
N GLU A 225 36.53 15.48 20.76
CA GLU A 225 36.13 15.08 22.11
C GLU A 225 35.03 14.01 22.10
N THR A 226 34.07 14.08 21.18
CA THR A 226 32.88 13.22 21.16
C THR A 226 33.12 11.92 20.38
N PHE A 227 33.64 12.05 19.16
CA PHE A 227 33.80 10.95 18.21
C PHE A 227 35.21 10.39 18.18
N ASN A 228 36.17 10.99 18.89
CA ASN A 228 37.59 10.64 18.82
C ASN A 228 38.15 10.77 17.40
N ILE A 229 37.76 11.84 16.71
CA ILE A 229 38.20 12.19 15.35
C ILE A 229 38.98 13.50 15.42
N ASP A 230 40.30 13.43 15.28
CA ASP A 230 41.14 14.60 15.13
C ASP A 230 41.31 14.90 13.64
N ILE A 231 40.63 15.92 13.15
CA ILE A 231 40.62 16.30 11.73
C ILE A 231 42.02 16.62 11.19
N GLN A 232 42.98 17.01 12.05
CA GLN A 232 44.35 17.30 11.61
C GLN A 232 45.16 16.03 11.36
N THR A 233 44.92 14.96 12.13
CA THR A 233 45.69 13.70 12.04
C THR A 233 44.92 12.61 11.30
N ASN A 234 43.62 12.51 11.53
CA ASN A 234 42.66 11.72 10.76
C ASN A 234 42.33 12.46 9.47
N LYS A 235 43.25 12.43 8.49
CA LYS A 235 43.09 13.05 7.17
C LYS A 235 41.71 12.75 6.56
N LEU A 236 40.98 13.80 6.17
CA LEU A 236 39.71 13.70 5.44
C LEU A 236 39.95 13.11 4.04
N MET A 237 39.21 12.04 3.71
CA MET A 237 39.34 11.31 2.45
C MET A 237 38.28 11.70 1.43
N THR A 238 37.01 11.65 1.81
CA THR A 238 35.90 11.91 0.88
C THR A 238 34.64 12.34 1.64
N ILE A 239 33.74 13.00 0.91
CA ILE A 239 32.41 13.39 1.37
C ILE A 239 31.39 12.83 0.38
N THR A 240 30.54 11.92 0.85
CA THR A 240 29.45 11.36 0.04
C THR A 240 28.16 12.10 0.34
N LEU A 241 27.55 12.73 -0.67
CA LEU A 241 26.27 13.43 -0.56
C LEU A 241 25.09 12.53 -0.97
N GLY A 242 23.86 12.97 -0.67
CA GLY A 242 22.65 12.34 -1.20
C GLY A 242 22.23 11.08 -0.47
N LEU A 243 22.52 10.99 0.84
CA LEU A 243 22.09 9.87 1.68
C LEU A 243 20.64 10.00 2.15
N GLY A 244 19.97 11.10 1.83
CA GLY A 244 18.54 11.32 2.05
C GLY A 244 17.98 12.31 1.01
N ASP A 245 16.68 12.56 1.09
CA ASP A 245 15.99 13.53 0.24
C ASP A 245 16.62 14.93 0.33
N GLU A 246 16.52 15.68 -0.78
CA GLU A 246 16.92 17.08 -0.80
C GLU A 246 15.77 17.99 -0.38
N HIS A 247 16.09 18.90 0.54
CA HIS A 247 15.16 19.89 1.08
C HIS A 247 15.85 21.25 1.23
N ASN A 248 15.05 22.32 1.32
CA ASN A 248 15.51 23.64 1.74
C ASN A 248 16.79 24.09 1.02
N ASP A 249 16.73 24.17 -0.31
CA ASP A 249 17.81 24.57 -1.20
C ASP A 249 18.88 23.48 -1.35
N GLY A 250 18.45 22.26 -1.67
CA GLY A 250 19.34 21.14 -2.00
C GLY A 250 20.17 20.59 -0.83
N LYS A 251 19.78 20.86 0.42
CA LYS A 251 20.45 20.31 1.59
C LYS A 251 20.13 18.82 1.70
N THR A 252 21.15 18.01 1.94
CA THR A 252 21.03 16.55 2.07
C THR A 252 22.02 16.00 3.11
N VAL A 253 21.68 14.87 3.72
CA VAL A 253 22.56 14.16 4.65
C VAL A 253 23.83 13.72 3.95
N SER A 254 24.98 13.89 4.62
CA SER A 254 26.30 13.63 4.06
C SER A 254 27.10 12.66 4.95
N LEU A 255 27.82 11.73 4.33
CA LEU A 255 28.82 10.88 4.99
C LEU A 255 30.21 11.46 4.77
N ILE A 256 30.96 11.59 5.86
CA ILE A 256 32.34 12.07 5.87
C ILE A 256 33.25 10.92 6.29
N GLU A 257 34.27 10.62 5.48
CA GLU A 257 35.20 9.51 5.73
C GLU A 257 36.62 10.04 5.94
N PHE A 258 37.27 9.57 7.01
CA PHE A 258 38.63 9.94 7.42
C PHE A 258 39.54 8.71 7.50
N LEU A 259 40.87 8.91 7.46
CA LEU A 259 41.83 7.83 7.69
C LEU A 259 42.10 7.57 9.18
N PRO A 260 42.33 6.30 9.57
CA PRO A 260 42.05 5.07 8.81
C PRO A 260 40.61 4.57 9.03
N ASN A 261 39.76 4.70 7.99
CA ASN A 261 38.38 4.17 7.94
C ASN A 261 37.45 4.63 9.08
N ILE A 262 37.51 5.91 9.44
CA ILE A 262 36.61 6.52 10.43
C ILE A 262 35.50 7.25 9.67
N LYS A 263 34.25 7.15 10.14
CA LYS A 263 33.07 7.68 9.46
C LYS A 263 32.25 8.59 10.38
N LEU A 264 31.69 9.65 9.82
CA LEU A 264 30.85 10.60 10.52
C LEU A 264 29.68 11.03 9.62
N ILE A 265 28.49 11.16 10.19
CA ILE A 265 27.30 11.67 9.48
C ILE A 265 27.11 13.14 9.80
N TYR A 266 26.91 13.95 8.75
CA TYR A 266 26.52 15.34 8.84
C TYR A 266 25.06 15.50 8.39
N LYS A 267 24.22 16.05 9.25
CA LYS A 267 22.82 16.38 8.93
C LYS A 267 22.68 17.91 8.87
N PRO A 268 22.39 18.52 7.70
CA PRO A 268 22.22 19.96 7.55
C PRO A 268 20.83 20.46 8.01
N ARG A 269 20.34 19.91 9.13
CA ARG A 269 19.07 20.26 9.78
C ARG A 269 19.20 20.09 11.29
N SER A 270 18.25 20.64 12.05
CA SER A 270 18.17 20.39 13.48
C SER A 270 18.18 18.89 13.78
N ILE A 271 18.99 18.48 14.76
CA ILE A 271 19.00 17.10 15.29
C ILE A 271 18.59 17.05 16.77
N GLY A 272 17.93 18.11 17.26
CA GLY A 272 17.49 18.19 18.66
C GLY A 272 16.50 17.08 19.03
N VAL A 273 15.74 16.55 18.06
CA VAL A 273 14.86 15.40 18.27
C VAL A 273 15.64 14.10 18.45
N GLU A 274 16.71 13.86 17.69
CA GLU A 274 17.64 12.75 17.93
C GLU A 274 18.27 12.86 19.32
N ALA A 275 18.66 14.07 19.73
CA ALA A 275 19.22 14.33 21.06
C ALA A 275 18.24 14.00 22.19
N ALA A 276 17.01 14.49 22.10
CA ALA A 276 15.98 14.21 23.08
C ALA A 276 15.62 12.70 23.12
N PHE A 277 15.65 12.02 21.98
CA PHE A 277 15.44 10.56 21.93
C PHE A 277 16.60 9.77 22.54
N ASN A 278 17.85 10.20 22.35
CA ASN A 278 19.00 9.61 23.04
C ASN A 278 18.91 9.78 24.56
N ASP A 279 18.51 10.97 25.03
CA ASP A 279 18.24 11.22 26.45
C ASP A 279 17.12 10.32 26.98
N LEU A 280 16.05 10.11 26.19
CA LEU A 280 14.94 9.23 26.54
C LEU A 280 15.38 7.77 26.63
N THR A 281 16.06 7.26 25.60
CA THR A 281 16.54 5.87 25.56
C THR A 281 17.55 5.59 26.68
N ALA A 282 18.49 6.49 26.94
CA ALA A 282 19.42 6.38 28.06
C ALA A 282 18.69 6.34 29.42
N TRP A 283 17.64 7.16 29.58
CA TRP A 283 16.84 7.14 30.80
C TRP A 283 16.02 5.84 30.94
N ILE A 284 15.35 5.37 29.89
CA ILE A 284 14.64 4.08 29.88
C ILE A 284 15.60 2.93 30.20
N ASN A 285 16.79 2.91 29.58
CA ASN A 285 17.80 1.87 29.76
C ASN A 285 18.23 1.68 31.23
N ASN A 286 18.16 2.75 32.04
CA ASN A 286 18.45 2.72 33.48
C ASN A 286 17.28 2.18 34.32
N GLN A 287 16.09 2.02 33.73
CA GLN A 287 14.87 1.59 34.39
C GLN A 287 14.42 0.18 33.97
N VAL A 288 15.02 -0.38 32.92
CA VAL A 288 14.66 -1.69 32.35
C VAL A 288 15.81 -2.69 32.42
N ASN A 289 15.49 -3.97 32.23
CA ASN A 289 16.51 -5.02 32.14
C ASN A 289 17.39 -4.85 30.89
N ASN A 290 18.67 -5.24 30.99
CA ASN A 290 19.63 -5.27 29.88
C ASN A 290 19.08 -5.87 28.57
N LYS A 291 18.19 -6.86 28.64
CA LYS A 291 17.56 -7.47 27.45
C LYS A 291 16.79 -6.45 26.59
N ALA A 292 16.25 -5.39 27.18
CA ALA A 292 15.44 -4.35 26.51
C ALA A 292 16.23 -3.06 26.22
N GLN A 293 17.52 -3.00 26.54
CA GLN A 293 18.30 -1.77 26.37
C GLN A 293 18.50 -1.44 24.89
N LEU A 294 18.23 -0.19 24.53
CA LEU A 294 18.39 0.36 23.19
C LEU A 294 19.73 1.07 23.05
N TYR A 295 20.28 1.14 21.83
CA TYR A 295 21.51 1.87 21.55
C TYR A 295 21.23 3.37 21.35
N SER A 296 22.06 4.23 21.94
CA SER A 296 21.98 5.69 21.78
C SER A 296 23.22 6.18 21.06
N PRO A 297 23.12 6.54 19.76
CA PRO A 297 24.27 7.04 18.99
C PRO A 297 24.88 8.29 19.60
N LYS A 298 26.20 8.47 19.46
CA LYS A 298 26.84 9.75 19.82
C LYS A 298 26.40 10.85 18.85
N ILE A 299 26.18 12.05 19.38
CA ILE A 299 25.71 13.20 18.59
C ILE A 299 26.30 14.53 19.08
N ILE A 300 26.33 15.52 18.19
CA ILE A 300 26.58 16.93 18.51
C ILE A 300 25.48 17.76 17.83
N ASP A 301 24.52 18.27 18.61
CA ASP A 301 23.46 19.16 18.13
C ASP A 301 23.92 20.62 18.11
N LYS A 302 23.79 21.28 16.95
CA LYS A 302 24.08 22.71 16.75
C LYS A 302 22.83 23.52 16.43
N HIS A 303 21.66 22.97 16.76
CA HIS A 303 20.32 23.53 16.55
C HIS A 303 19.87 23.60 15.09
N SER A 304 20.71 24.07 14.16
CA SER A 304 20.38 24.18 12.73
C SER A 304 21.03 23.10 11.85
N TYR A 305 22.02 22.39 12.39
CA TYR A 305 22.68 21.22 11.81
C TYR A 305 23.18 20.32 12.95
N GLY A 306 23.74 19.15 12.62
CA GLY A 306 24.46 18.37 13.62
C GLY A 306 25.28 17.21 13.06
N TRP A 307 26.06 16.63 13.97
CA TRP A 307 26.97 15.51 13.70
C TRP A 307 26.47 14.26 14.42
N VAL A 308 26.46 13.13 13.72
CA VAL A 308 25.94 11.87 14.25
C VAL A 308 26.95 10.75 13.99
N GLU A 309 27.10 9.86 14.96
CA GLU A 309 27.89 8.63 14.84
C GLU A 309 27.45 7.82 13.60
N TYR A 310 28.43 7.32 12.84
CA TYR A 310 28.13 6.37 11.78
C TYR A 310 27.85 4.99 12.37
N ILE A 311 26.70 4.41 12.01
CA ILE A 311 26.30 3.07 12.47
C ILE A 311 26.62 2.03 11.40
N ASP A 312 27.50 1.09 11.73
CA ASP A 312 27.83 -0.06 10.89
C ASP A 312 26.78 -1.18 11.01
N ASN A 313 26.59 -1.93 9.93
CA ASN A 313 25.86 -3.20 10.00
C ASN A 313 26.81 -4.28 10.55
N ILE A 314 26.64 -4.65 11.82
CA ILE A 314 27.52 -5.56 12.54
C ILE A 314 26.83 -6.92 12.69
N GLU A 315 27.58 -8.00 12.47
CA GLU A 315 27.08 -9.36 12.60
C GLU A 315 26.79 -9.76 14.06
N CYS A 316 25.67 -10.46 14.28
CA CYS A 316 25.38 -11.18 15.52
C CYS A 316 26.32 -12.38 15.68
N LYS A 317 26.99 -12.51 16.82
CA LYS A 317 27.95 -13.58 17.09
C LYS A 317 27.30 -14.85 17.66
N THR A 318 26.12 -14.73 18.28
CA THR A 318 25.40 -15.85 18.90
C THR A 318 23.91 -15.82 18.57
N GLU A 319 23.25 -16.97 18.71
CA GLU A 319 21.79 -17.07 18.55
C GLU A 319 21.05 -16.26 19.64
N GLU A 320 21.65 -16.10 20.81
CA GLU A 320 21.13 -15.23 21.88
C GLU A 320 21.13 -13.76 21.47
N GLN A 321 22.19 -13.29 20.80
CA GLN A 321 22.26 -11.92 20.25
C GLN A 321 21.21 -11.71 19.15
N LEU A 322 20.99 -12.70 18.30
CA LEU A 322 19.95 -12.67 17.27
C LEU A 322 18.54 -12.58 17.90
N LYS A 323 18.24 -13.40 18.92
CA LYS A 323 16.99 -13.29 19.67
C LYS A 323 16.87 -11.96 20.41
N SER A 324 17.99 -11.45 20.95
CA SER A 324 18.03 -10.14 21.60
C SER A 324 17.75 -9.01 20.60
N PHE A 325 18.23 -9.09 19.36
CA PHE A 325 17.94 -8.12 18.30
C PHE A 325 16.44 -7.98 18.08
N TYR A 326 15.74 -9.09 17.84
CA TYR A 326 14.29 -9.05 17.60
C TYR A 326 13.49 -8.65 18.85
N PHE A 327 13.95 -9.01 20.04
CA PHE A 327 13.34 -8.51 21.27
C PHE A 327 13.50 -6.99 21.39
N LYS A 328 14.70 -6.45 21.14
CA LYS A 328 14.98 -5.01 21.15
C LYS A 328 14.25 -4.28 20.02
N MET A 329 14.00 -4.93 18.88
CA MET A 329 13.16 -4.38 17.81
C MET A 329 11.72 -4.18 18.29
N GLY A 330 11.17 -5.16 19.01
CA GLY A 330 9.88 -5.02 19.69
C GLY A 330 9.90 -3.88 20.72
N SER A 331 10.96 -3.80 21.53
CA SER A 331 11.13 -2.73 22.52
C SER A 331 11.18 -1.34 21.87
N LEU A 332 11.94 -1.18 20.79
CA LEU A 332 12.00 0.04 19.99
C LEU A 332 10.61 0.42 19.44
N LEU A 333 9.88 -0.55 18.88
CA LEU A 333 8.51 -0.35 18.39
C LEU A 333 7.58 0.16 19.50
N GLY A 334 7.72 -0.33 20.73
CA GLY A 334 6.95 0.13 21.89
C GLY A 334 7.18 1.61 22.21
N VAL A 335 8.45 2.05 22.21
CA VAL A 335 8.82 3.45 22.42
C VAL A 335 8.28 4.32 21.28
N LEU A 336 8.55 3.94 20.03
CA LEU A 336 8.11 4.68 18.83
C LEU A 336 6.59 4.81 18.75
N TYR A 337 5.85 3.74 19.05
CA TYR A 337 4.40 3.77 19.14
C TYR A 337 3.91 4.81 20.16
N SER A 338 4.52 4.87 21.35
CA SER A 338 4.14 5.84 22.39
C SER A 338 4.33 7.30 21.97
N LEU A 339 5.27 7.57 21.05
CA LEU A 339 5.64 8.91 20.58
C LEU A 339 4.97 9.31 19.26
N ASN A 340 3.97 8.57 18.78
CA ASN A 340 3.35 8.78 17.45
C ASN A 340 4.38 8.87 16.32
N ALA A 341 5.40 8.00 16.36
CA ALA A 341 6.40 7.90 15.32
C ALA A 341 5.82 7.37 13.99
N VAL A 342 6.34 7.86 12.87
CA VAL A 342 6.04 7.36 11.51
C VAL A 342 7.32 7.28 10.66
N ASP A 343 7.27 6.65 9.48
CA ASP A 343 8.37 6.67 8.49
C ASP A 343 9.66 5.89 8.88
N PHE A 344 9.54 4.83 9.69
CA PHE A 344 10.65 3.92 10.04
C PHE A 344 10.70 2.71 9.10
N HIS A 345 10.88 3.01 7.81
CA HIS A 345 11.06 2.04 6.74
C HIS A 345 12.44 1.33 6.80
N TYR A 346 12.66 0.33 5.95
CA TYR A 346 13.88 -0.49 5.96
C TYR A 346 15.19 0.32 5.82
N GLU A 347 15.16 1.47 5.14
CA GLU A 347 16.30 2.36 4.98
C GLU A 347 16.68 3.11 6.27
N ASN A 348 15.74 3.27 7.20
CA ASN A 348 15.88 4.10 8.40
C ASN A 348 16.28 3.31 9.66
N ILE A 349 16.54 2.00 9.52
CA ILE A 349 17.01 1.15 10.61
C ILE A 349 18.27 0.39 10.19
N ILE A 350 19.28 0.38 11.06
CA ILE A 350 20.51 -0.40 10.89
C ILE A 350 20.60 -1.47 11.97
N ALA A 351 20.91 -2.70 11.57
CA ALA A 351 21.19 -3.81 12.45
C ALA A 351 22.66 -3.80 12.88
N MET A 352 22.90 -3.36 14.11
CA MET A 352 24.23 -3.30 14.70
C MET A 352 24.37 -4.41 15.76
N GLY A 353 24.73 -5.61 15.30
CA GLY A 353 24.78 -6.79 16.15
C GLY A 353 23.40 -7.08 16.73
N GLU A 354 23.30 -7.07 18.07
CA GLU A 354 22.04 -7.25 18.77
C GLU A 354 21.16 -5.99 18.89
N TYR A 355 21.54 -4.86 18.27
CA TYR A 355 20.83 -3.59 18.40
C TYR A 355 20.20 -3.14 17.06
N PRO A 356 18.86 -2.97 17.01
CA PRO A 356 18.22 -2.22 15.93
C PRO A 356 18.33 -0.72 16.20
N VAL A 357 19.06 -0.01 15.36
CA VAL A 357 19.37 1.42 15.56
C VAL A 357 18.60 2.26 14.54
N PRO A 358 17.63 3.09 14.96
CA PRO A 358 17.02 4.07 14.07
C PRO A 358 18.02 5.17 13.73
N ILE A 359 18.15 5.51 12.45
CA ILE A 359 19.10 6.54 11.98
C ILE A 359 18.43 7.86 11.58
N ASP A 360 17.11 7.85 11.41
CA ASP A 360 16.30 9.04 11.20
C ASP A 360 15.14 9.10 12.20
N LEU A 361 15.03 10.21 12.92
CA LEU A 361 14.06 10.43 14.00
C LEU A 361 13.26 11.72 13.80
N GLU A 362 13.37 12.36 12.63
CA GLU A 362 12.70 13.65 12.37
C GLU A 362 11.18 13.56 12.37
N SER A 363 10.62 12.36 12.16
CA SER A 363 9.20 12.06 12.09
C SER A 363 8.59 11.54 13.41
N LEU A 364 9.26 11.75 14.54
CA LEU A 364 8.64 11.56 15.87
C LEU A 364 7.56 12.62 16.13
N PHE A 365 6.64 12.33 17.05
CA PHE A 365 5.51 13.22 17.38
C PHE A 365 4.69 13.59 16.14
N HIS A 366 4.54 12.69 15.17
CA HIS A 366 3.74 12.97 13.99
C HIS A 366 2.29 13.20 14.41
N HIS A 367 1.71 14.29 13.93
CA HIS A 367 0.35 14.67 14.24
C HIS A 367 -0.40 14.89 12.93
N ALA A 368 -1.01 13.82 12.42
CA ALA A 368 -1.89 13.95 11.27
C ALA A 368 -3.06 14.85 11.64
N LYS A 369 -3.43 15.77 10.75
CA LYS A 369 -4.70 16.49 10.86
C LYS A 369 -5.81 15.45 10.75
N ILE A 370 -6.37 15.05 11.89
CA ILE A 370 -7.55 14.20 11.91
C ILE A 370 -8.63 15.05 11.23
N LEU A 371 -9.08 14.62 10.06
CA LEU A 371 -10.36 15.06 9.55
C LEU A 371 -11.38 14.44 10.51
N GLU A 372 -11.54 15.04 11.68
CA GLU A 372 -12.63 14.70 12.59
C GLU A 372 -13.90 15.10 11.87
N GLU A 373 -14.44 14.17 11.09
CA GLU A 373 -15.87 14.16 10.89
C GLU A 373 -16.47 14.06 12.28
N LYS A 374 -17.00 15.18 12.80
CA LYS A 374 -17.71 15.22 14.09
C LYS A 374 -18.82 14.15 14.19
N ASN A 375 -19.22 13.56 13.06
CA ASN A 375 -20.15 12.43 12.91
C ASN A 375 -19.50 11.18 12.27
N GLY A 376 -18.23 10.86 12.59
CA GLY A 376 -17.50 9.75 11.98
C GLY A 376 -18.15 8.38 12.23
N SER A 377 -18.37 7.64 11.13
CA SER A 377 -18.85 6.25 11.13
C SER A 377 -17.89 5.30 11.85
N ALA A 378 -18.37 4.12 12.23
CA ALA A 378 -17.53 3.06 12.77
C ALA A 378 -16.37 2.69 11.83
N HIS A 379 -16.60 2.73 10.52
CA HIS A 379 -15.57 2.50 9.51
C HIS A 379 -14.45 3.57 9.60
N ASN A 380 -14.79 4.86 9.62
CA ASN A 380 -13.81 5.94 9.72
C ASN A 380 -13.00 5.88 11.03
N LYS A 381 -13.65 5.51 12.14
CA LYS A 381 -12.93 5.22 13.39
C LYS A 381 -11.96 4.06 13.26
N ALA A 382 -12.37 2.96 12.62
CA ALA A 382 -11.51 1.81 12.39
C ALA A 382 -10.29 2.17 11.52
N LEU A 383 -10.45 2.98 10.47
CA LEU A 383 -9.32 3.54 9.70
C LEU A 383 -8.39 4.36 10.60
N ASN A 384 -8.95 5.27 11.41
CA ASN A 384 -8.15 6.11 12.31
C ASN A 384 -7.37 5.28 13.34
N LEU A 385 -7.96 4.20 13.86
CA LEU A 385 -7.28 3.27 14.76
C LEU A 385 -6.09 2.58 14.08
N ILE A 386 -6.25 2.11 12.83
CA ILE A 386 -5.15 1.54 12.05
C ILE A 386 -4.05 2.59 11.82
N ASN A 387 -4.43 3.80 11.40
CA ASN A 387 -3.50 4.89 11.08
C ASN A 387 -2.75 5.45 12.31
N ARG A 388 -3.20 5.15 13.53
CA ARG A 388 -2.54 5.55 14.80
C ARG A 388 -1.94 4.37 15.57
N SER A 389 -2.04 3.16 15.01
CA SER A 389 -1.53 1.92 15.60
C SER A 389 -0.03 1.77 15.39
N VAL A 390 0.53 0.70 15.93
CA VAL A 390 1.89 0.23 15.60
C VAL A 390 2.20 0.16 14.10
N ARG A 391 1.18 0.03 13.23
CA ARG A 391 1.33 0.07 11.77
C ARG A 391 1.87 1.41 11.27
N SER A 392 1.49 2.52 11.90
CA SER A 392 1.89 3.86 11.46
C SER A 392 3.39 4.08 11.56
N THR A 393 4.07 3.34 12.44
CA THR A 393 5.52 3.47 12.63
C THR A 393 6.31 3.14 11.36
N GLY A 394 5.78 2.27 10.49
CA GLY A 394 6.50 1.75 9.33
C GLY A 394 7.41 0.55 9.63
N ILE A 395 7.55 0.12 10.90
CA ILE A 395 8.41 -1.04 11.25
C ILE A 395 7.77 -2.36 10.87
N ILE A 396 6.48 -2.54 11.15
CA ILE A 396 5.80 -3.82 10.90
C ILE A 396 5.46 -3.99 9.41
N PRO A 397 5.44 -5.23 8.88
CA PRO A 397 5.22 -5.49 7.45
C PRO A 397 3.92 -4.91 6.90
N PHE A 398 4.01 -4.24 5.75
CA PHE A 398 2.89 -3.74 4.96
C PHE A 398 3.25 -3.72 3.48
N LEU A 399 2.27 -3.76 2.58
CA LEU A 399 2.51 -3.68 1.13
C LEU A 399 2.20 -2.27 0.61
N ALA A 400 3.23 -1.55 0.16
CA ALA A 400 3.11 -0.32 -0.59
C ALA A 400 2.84 -0.59 -2.08
N PHE A 401 2.27 0.39 -2.79
CA PHE A 401 2.04 0.34 -4.25
C PHE A 401 1.23 -0.88 -4.72
N ASN A 402 0.19 -1.25 -3.97
CA ASN A 402 -0.74 -2.29 -4.39
C ASN A 402 -1.42 -1.90 -5.70
N SER A 403 -1.45 -2.81 -6.67
CA SER A 403 -2.17 -2.64 -7.93
C SER A 403 -3.11 -3.82 -8.17
N ASP A 404 -4.18 -3.57 -8.92
CA ASP A 404 -5.12 -4.60 -9.39
C ASP A 404 -4.47 -5.58 -10.39
N ASN A 405 -3.24 -5.30 -10.84
CA ASN A 405 -2.54 -6.19 -11.75
C ASN A 405 -2.04 -7.44 -10.98
N PRO A 406 -2.47 -8.65 -11.38
CA PRO A 406 -2.15 -9.88 -10.67
C PRO A 406 -0.66 -10.25 -10.67
N ASN A 407 0.13 -9.69 -11.60
CA ASN A 407 1.59 -9.88 -11.65
C ASN A 407 2.35 -9.03 -10.63
N TYR A 408 1.70 -8.07 -9.96
CA TYR A 408 2.33 -7.14 -9.02
C TYR A 408 1.75 -7.29 -7.63
N LYS A 409 2.56 -7.75 -6.68
CA LYS A 409 2.12 -8.02 -5.30
C LYS A 409 2.31 -6.85 -4.33
N GLY A 410 2.70 -5.67 -4.83
CA GLY A 410 3.13 -4.55 -3.98
C GLY A 410 4.56 -4.75 -3.44
N LEU A 411 5.10 -3.71 -2.81
CA LEU A 411 6.44 -3.68 -2.23
C LEU A 411 6.36 -3.63 -0.70
N ASP A 412 7.07 -4.51 0.00
CA ASP A 412 7.28 -4.40 1.43
C ASP A 412 8.42 -3.43 1.70
N LEU A 413 8.05 -2.23 2.20
CA LEU A 413 8.98 -1.16 2.57
C LEU A 413 9.15 -1.06 4.10
N SER A 414 8.62 -2.03 4.86
CA SER A 414 8.66 -1.94 6.32
C SER A 414 10.07 -2.05 6.89
N GLY A 415 10.29 -1.53 8.11
CA GLY A 415 11.53 -1.70 8.84
C GLY A 415 11.95 -3.17 9.06
N LEU A 416 10.98 -4.10 9.07
CA LEU A 416 11.19 -5.55 9.12
C LEU A 416 11.19 -6.24 7.75
N SER A 417 11.16 -5.51 6.63
CA SER A 417 11.02 -6.09 5.30
C SER A 417 11.98 -7.26 5.05
N ASP A 418 11.44 -8.38 4.57
CA ASP A 418 12.16 -9.66 4.43
C ASP A 418 12.44 -10.05 2.96
N LYS A 419 11.97 -9.24 2.00
CA LYS A 419 12.02 -9.62 0.57
C LYS A 419 13.25 -9.05 -0.13
N ASN A 420 14.18 -9.94 -0.43
CA ASN A 420 15.43 -9.63 -1.09
C ASN A 420 15.22 -9.12 -2.54
N ASP A 421 14.29 -9.67 -3.33
CA ASP A 421 14.02 -9.20 -4.70
C ASP A 421 12.56 -8.78 -4.86
N GLN A 422 12.32 -7.50 -5.13
CA GLN A 422 10.98 -6.96 -5.36
C GLN A 422 10.92 -6.19 -6.68
N LEU A 423 9.97 -6.55 -7.55
CA LEU A 423 9.76 -5.86 -8.81
C LEU A 423 9.04 -4.53 -8.53
N TYR A 424 9.62 -3.40 -8.97
CA TYR A 424 8.94 -2.12 -8.85
C TYR A 424 7.67 -2.15 -9.74
N PRO A 425 6.50 -1.79 -9.20
CA PRO A 425 5.23 -2.07 -9.87
C PRO A 425 4.94 -1.14 -11.05
N LEU A 426 5.73 -0.09 -11.23
CA LEU A 426 5.58 0.88 -12.31
C LEU A 426 6.76 0.78 -13.28
N LYS A 427 6.48 0.98 -14.58
CA LYS A 427 7.55 1.15 -15.57
C LYS A 427 8.35 2.40 -15.22
N VAL A 428 9.67 2.27 -15.15
CA VAL A 428 10.58 3.39 -14.89
C VAL A 428 11.25 3.74 -16.22
N PRO A 429 11.32 5.02 -16.60
CA PRO A 429 12.07 5.41 -17.78
C PRO A 429 13.53 4.93 -17.67
N SER A 430 14.02 4.24 -18.69
CA SER A 430 15.41 3.86 -18.85
C SER A 430 16.00 4.54 -20.07
N VAL A 431 17.28 4.92 -19.98
CA VAL A 431 18.03 5.43 -21.12
C VAL A 431 18.70 4.25 -21.80
N GLU A 432 18.31 4.00 -23.04
CA GLU A 432 18.81 2.92 -23.90
C GLU A 432 19.83 3.44 -24.91
N ALA A 433 20.65 2.52 -25.44
CA ALA A 433 21.72 2.82 -26.41
C ALA A 433 22.63 3.98 -25.95
N LYS A 434 23.08 3.92 -24.69
CA LYS A 434 23.89 4.98 -24.09
C LYS A 434 25.15 5.28 -24.90
N ASN A 435 25.48 6.57 -25.00
CA ASN A 435 26.66 7.10 -25.70
C ASN A 435 26.67 6.79 -27.22
N THR A 436 25.48 6.72 -27.82
CA THR A 436 25.29 6.57 -29.28
C THR A 436 24.31 7.62 -29.80
N ASP A 437 24.30 7.90 -31.10
CA ASP A 437 23.36 8.84 -31.71
C ASP A 437 21.88 8.40 -31.69
N VAL A 438 21.62 7.11 -31.47
CA VAL A 438 20.28 6.52 -31.34
C VAL A 438 19.82 6.38 -29.88
N MET A 439 20.51 7.07 -28.96
CA MET A 439 20.12 7.14 -27.55
C MET A 439 18.68 7.65 -27.40
N HIS A 440 17.89 6.96 -26.58
CA HIS A 440 16.48 7.30 -26.35
C HIS A 440 16.02 6.87 -24.95
N VAL A 441 14.85 7.38 -24.55
CA VAL A 441 14.21 7.02 -23.28
C VAL A 441 13.08 6.05 -23.57
N ASP A 442 13.14 4.84 -23.02
CA ASP A 442 12.09 3.83 -23.12
C ASP A 442 11.46 3.56 -21.73
N ALA A 443 10.20 3.13 -21.70
CA ALA A 443 9.51 2.75 -20.48
C ALA A 443 9.66 1.25 -20.24
N THR A 444 10.64 0.86 -19.43
CA THR A 444 10.92 -0.54 -19.11
C THR A 444 10.46 -0.88 -17.70
N TYR A 445 10.12 -2.16 -17.47
CA TYR A 445 10.00 -2.67 -16.11
C TYR A 445 11.40 -2.88 -15.57
N LYS A 446 11.77 -2.14 -14.52
CA LYS A 446 13.01 -2.40 -13.80
C LYS A 446 12.73 -3.27 -12.58
N TYR A 447 13.50 -4.34 -12.46
CA TYR A 447 13.75 -4.92 -11.15
C TYR A 447 14.55 -3.89 -10.37
N VAL A 448 13.95 -3.29 -9.35
CA VAL A 448 14.72 -2.53 -8.37
C VAL A 448 15.33 -3.59 -7.47
N LYS A 449 16.62 -3.86 -7.67
CA LYS A 449 17.38 -4.65 -6.69
C LYS A 449 17.47 -3.82 -5.42
N VAL A 450 16.57 -4.05 -4.48
CA VAL A 450 16.59 -3.44 -3.13
C VAL A 450 17.83 -3.94 -2.34
N ASN A 451 18.43 -5.05 -2.78
CA ASN A 451 19.40 -5.86 -2.04
C ASN A 451 20.76 -5.27 -1.66
N GLU A 452 21.34 -4.32 -2.42
CA GLU A 452 22.75 -3.94 -2.17
C GLU A 452 22.93 -3.04 -0.94
N PHE A 453 21.85 -2.44 -0.41
CA PHE A 453 21.93 -1.44 0.67
C PHE A 453 21.03 -1.72 1.89
N GLU A 454 20.33 -2.85 1.95
CA GLU A 454 19.54 -3.21 3.14
C GLU A 454 20.44 -3.52 4.35
N LYS A 455 20.46 -2.60 5.31
CA LYS A 455 21.19 -2.70 6.57
C LYS A 455 20.31 -2.99 7.78
N ASN A 456 18.99 -3.09 7.61
CA ASN A 456 18.01 -3.33 8.68
C ASN A 456 17.95 -4.78 9.19
N LYS A 457 18.45 -5.75 8.40
CA LYS A 457 18.42 -7.18 8.74
C LYS A 457 19.63 -7.59 9.56
N PRO A 458 19.45 -8.33 10.66
CA PRO A 458 20.57 -8.88 11.41
C PRO A 458 21.29 -9.94 10.56
N ILE A 459 22.61 -9.93 10.62
CA ILE A 459 23.47 -10.93 9.98
C ILE A 459 23.85 -11.96 11.05
N PHE A 460 23.75 -13.25 10.75
CA PHE A 460 24.21 -14.34 11.61
C PHE A 460 24.82 -15.45 10.75
N LYS A 461 26.08 -15.84 11.04
CA LYS A 461 26.86 -16.81 10.26
C LYS A 461 26.98 -16.43 8.78
N GLY A 462 27.15 -15.14 8.51
CA GLY A 462 27.24 -14.59 7.15
C GLY A 462 25.93 -14.50 6.37
N GLU A 463 24.78 -14.88 6.96
CA GLU A 463 23.47 -14.84 6.31
C GLU A 463 22.56 -13.80 6.96
N LYS A 464 21.75 -13.10 6.16
CA LYS A 464 20.68 -12.21 6.65
C LYS A 464 19.53 -13.07 7.20
N VAL A 465 19.13 -12.84 8.44
CA VAL A 465 18.06 -13.61 9.09
C VAL A 465 16.71 -12.90 9.00
N SER A 466 15.65 -13.68 8.75
CA SER A 466 14.25 -13.22 8.65
C SER A 466 13.59 -13.08 10.02
N TYR A 467 12.66 -12.13 10.16
CA TYR A 467 11.85 -11.97 11.37
C TYR A 467 10.79 -13.07 11.55
N LYS A 468 10.47 -13.85 10.51
CA LYS A 468 9.33 -14.78 10.50
C LYS A 468 9.37 -15.81 11.63
N ASP A 469 10.55 -16.30 11.96
CA ASP A 469 10.76 -17.26 13.05
C ASP A 469 10.86 -16.60 14.44
N HIS A 470 10.74 -15.27 14.50
CA HIS A 470 10.93 -14.46 15.71
C HIS A 470 9.75 -13.54 16.02
N VAL A 471 8.59 -13.73 15.37
CA VAL A 471 7.37 -12.90 15.57
C VAL A 471 6.98 -12.79 17.05
N ASP A 472 6.92 -13.90 17.78
CA ASP A 472 6.55 -13.88 19.20
C ASP A 472 7.61 -13.15 20.05
N VAL A 473 8.89 -13.24 19.69
CA VAL A 473 9.99 -12.53 20.38
C VAL A 473 9.85 -11.01 20.21
N ILE A 474 9.43 -10.55 19.02
CA ILE A 474 9.16 -9.14 18.75
C ILE A 474 7.94 -8.67 19.56
N ILE A 475 6.86 -9.47 19.58
CA ILE A 475 5.66 -9.17 20.38
C ILE A 475 6.00 -9.07 21.87
N ASP A 476 6.82 -9.98 22.39
CA ASP A 476 7.26 -9.96 23.79
C ASP A 476 8.08 -8.71 24.11
N GLY A 477 8.97 -8.29 23.20
CA GLY A 477 9.76 -7.06 23.34
C GLY A 477 8.90 -5.79 23.36
N PHE A 478 7.88 -5.74 22.50
CA PHE A 478 6.89 -4.65 22.46
C PHE A 478 6.09 -4.60 23.76
N LYS A 479 5.51 -5.74 24.14
CA LYS A 479 4.70 -5.87 25.35
C LYS A 479 5.48 -5.47 26.61
N TYR A 480 6.75 -5.88 26.71
CA TYR A 480 7.61 -5.54 27.84
C TYR A 480 7.77 -4.03 28.04
N ILE A 481 8.09 -3.29 26.97
CA ILE A 481 8.21 -1.82 27.05
C ILE A 481 6.85 -1.17 27.27
N TYR A 482 5.80 -1.65 26.60
CA TYR A 482 4.44 -1.12 26.79
C TYR A 482 4.01 -1.22 28.25
N GLU A 483 4.17 -2.39 28.88
CA GLU A 483 3.83 -2.62 30.29
C GLU A 483 4.68 -1.75 31.22
N TRP A 484 5.95 -1.54 30.90
CA TRP A 484 6.79 -0.61 31.64
C TRP A 484 6.29 0.84 31.55
N ILE A 485 5.92 1.33 30.35
CA ILE A 485 5.34 2.67 30.16
C ILE A 485 4.01 2.78 30.95
N LEU A 486 3.13 1.78 30.82
CA LEU A 486 1.84 1.72 31.51
C LEU A 486 1.99 1.85 33.03
N ASN A 487 3.02 1.24 33.62
CA ASN A 487 3.30 1.30 35.05
C ASN A 487 4.00 2.61 35.49
N ASN A 488 4.52 3.40 34.55
CA ASN A 488 5.32 4.60 34.84
C ASN A 488 4.80 5.86 34.12
N LYS A 489 3.52 5.88 33.69
CA LYS A 489 2.93 6.93 32.85
C LYS A 489 3.29 8.35 33.27
N GLN A 490 3.05 8.71 34.55
CA GLN A 490 3.30 10.07 35.02
C GLN A 490 4.77 10.47 34.87
N GLN A 491 5.69 9.58 35.24
CA GLN A 491 7.13 9.84 35.15
C GLN A 491 7.56 9.92 33.68
N TYR A 492 7.04 9.02 32.84
CA TYR A 492 7.29 8.98 31.40
C TYR A 492 6.81 10.26 30.70
N SER A 493 5.55 10.66 30.93
CA SER A 493 4.94 11.88 30.41
C SER A 493 5.68 13.15 30.84
N ASN A 494 6.09 13.24 32.10
CA ASN A 494 6.88 14.36 32.61
C ASN A 494 8.26 14.43 31.93
N TYR A 495 8.93 13.29 31.76
CA TYR A 495 10.23 13.22 31.10
C TYR A 495 10.15 13.65 29.63
N ILE A 496 9.13 13.16 28.92
CA ILE A 496 8.87 13.56 27.52
C ILE A 496 8.61 15.06 27.43
N SER A 497 7.76 15.59 28.30
CA SER A 497 7.40 17.00 28.30
C SER A 497 8.61 17.91 28.56
N ASP A 498 9.52 17.52 29.44
CA ASP A 498 10.74 18.28 29.73
C ASP A 498 11.73 18.23 28.57
N LYS A 499 12.02 17.03 28.06
CA LYS A 499 13.08 16.82 27.05
C LYS A 499 12.69 17.23 25.64
N PHE A 500 11.43 17.04 25.25
CA PHE A 500 11.01 17.30 23.88
C PHE A 500 10.43 18.69 23.67
N LYS A 501 10.03 19.45 24.71
CA LYS A 501 9.22 20.68 24.58
C LYS A 501 9.55 21.61 23.41
N ASN A 502 10.85 21.82 23.14
CA ASN A 502 11.35 22.76 22.14
C ASN A 502 11.94 22.09 20.88
N THR A 503 11.80 20.77 20.73
CA THR A 503 12.33 20.05 19.57
C THR A 503 11.48 20.30 18.33
N ILE A 504 12.15 20.35 17.18
CA ILE A 504 11.53 20.45 15.86
C ILE A 504 11.32 19.04 15.29
N VAL A 505 10.14 18.81 14.73
CA VAL A 505 9.75 17.54 14.09
C VAL A 505 9.14 17.79 12.71
N ARG A 506 9.44 16.92 11.75
CA ARG A 506 8.95 16.94 10.37
C ARG A 506 7.51 16.44 10.32
N MET A 507 6.68 17.17 9.57
CA MET A 507 5.29 16.83 9.31
C MET A 507 5.15 16.36 7.86
N ILE A 508 5.04 15.05 7.67
CA ILE A 508 4.85 14.45 6.35
C ILE A 508 3.38 14.63 5.95
N LEU A 509 3.10 15.62 5.11
CA LEU A 509 1.75 15.91 4.60
C LEU A 509 1.41 15.15 3.31
N ARG A 510 2.42 14.58 2.66
CA ARG A 510 2.32 13.79 1.44
C ARG A 510 3.53 12.86 1.36
N PRO A 511 3.37 11.61 0.92
CA PRO A 511 4.49 10.69 0.75
C PRO A 511 5.54 11.24 -0.24
N THR A 512 6.83 11.15 0.10
CA THR A 512 7.95 11.57 -0.77
C THR A 512 7.84 10.97 -2.17
N ALA A 513 7.42 9.71 -2.31
CA ALA A 513 7.32 9.03 -3.60
C ALA A 513 6.41 9.78 -4.60
N VAL A 514 5.35 10.44 -4.12
CA VAL A 514 4.45 11.25 -4.95
C VAL A 514 5.19 12.49 -5.47
N TYR A 515 5.93 13.19 -4.61
CA TYR A 515 6.75 14.33 -5.02
C TYR A 515 7.85 13.92 -6.01
N GLY A 516 8.53 12.80 -5.77
CA GLY A 516 9.54 12.26 -6.68
C GLY A 516 8.97 11.95 -8.08
N GLU A 517 7.75 11.42 -8.16
CA GLU A 517 7.08 11.20 -9.44
C GLU A 517 6.74 12.52 -10.16
N LEU A 518 6.20 13.49 -9.43
CA LEU A 518 5.88 14.82 -9.97
C LEU A 518 7.16 15.52 -10.47
N LEU A 519 8.24 15.52 -9.70
CA LEU A 519 9.54 16.08 -10.13
C LEU A 519 10.04 15.39 -11.40
N ARG A 520 10.04 14.06 -11.44
CA ARG A 520 10.49 13.27 -12.61
C ARG A 520 9.69 13.58 -13.88
N LYS A 521 8.38 13.76 -13.76
CA LYS A 521 7.50 14.15 -14.88
C LYS A 521 7.70 15.62 -15.27
N SER A 522 7.90 16.52 -14.30
CA SER A 522 8.14 17.95 -14.53
C SER A 522 9.41 18.25 -15.33
N LYS A 523 10.36 17.30 -15.37
CA LYS A 523 11.63 17.38 -16.14
C LYS A 523 11.47 17.01 -17.62
N HIS A 524 10.25 17.01 -18.17
CA HIS A 524 10.02 16.80 -19.60
C HIS A 524 10.39 18.06 -20.40
N PRO A 525 11.02 17.95 -21.60
CA PRO A 525 11.44 19.10 -22.38
C PRO A 525 10.34 20.17 -22.60
N ASP A 526 9.10 19.75 -22.89
CA ASP A 526 7.94 20.64 -23.10
C ASP A 526 7.64 21.56 -21.89
N PHE A 527 7.93 21.09 -20.67
CA PHE A 527 7.74 21.88 -19.45
C PHE A 527 8.95 22.76 -19.14
N LEU A 528 10.09 22.48 -19.76
CA LEU A 528 11.38 23.12 -19.49
C LEU A 528 11.71 24.24 -20.50
N GLN A 529 11.03 24.27 -21.65
CA GLN A 529 11.09 25.39 -22.60
C GLN A 529 10.43 26.65 -22.03
N LYS A 530 9.35 26.49 -21.27
CA LYS A 530 8.58 27.61 -20.72
C LYS A 530 8.27 27.35 -19.26
N GLY A 531 8.75 28.21 -18.39
CA GLY A 531 8.70 27.97 -16.96
C GLY A 531 7.29 27.91 -16.35
N TYR A 532 6.32 28.64 -16.93
CA TYR A 532 4.92 28.57 -16.51
C TYR A 532 4.25 27.23 -16.88
N ASN A 533 4.74 26.49 -17.89
CA ASN A 533 4.25 25.13 -18.17
C ASN A 533 4.57 24.20 -16.99
N ARG A 534 5.79 24.29 -16.45
CA ARG A 534 6.19 23.53 -15.25
C ARG A 534 5.38 23.95 -14.01
N ASP A 535 5.08 25.24 -13.88
CA ASP A 535 4.18 25.75 -12.83
C ASP A 535 2.75 25.19 -12.96
N ILE A 536 2.13 25.27 -14.15
CA ILE A 536 0.80 24.72 -14.44
C ILE A 536 0.76 23.23 -14.15
N TYR A 537 1.80 22.48 -14.54
CA TYR A 537 1.87 21.05 -14.26
C TYR A 537 1.73 20.74 -12.76
N PHE A 538 2.39 21.49 -11.88
CA PHE A 538 2.26 21.28 -10.42
C PHE A 538 0.92 21.73 -9.82
N HIS A 539 0.04 22.41 -10.56
CA HIS A 539 -1.34 22.65 -10.09
C HIS A 539 -2.14 21.35 -9.96
N THR A 540 -1.67 20.26 -10.57
CA THR A 540 -2.22 18.91 -10.34
C THR A 540 -2.19 18.48 -8.88
N LEU A 541 -1.35 19.08 -8.02
CA LEU A 541 -1.38 18.89 -6.57
C LEU A 541 -2.75 19.17 -5.94
N ALA A 542 -3.56 20.06 -6.53
CA ALA A 542 -4.90 20.40 -6.05
C ALA A 542 -6.00 19.43 -6.51
N LEU A 543 -5.66 18.40 -7.30
CA LEU A 543 -6.62 17.40 -7.77
C LEU A 543 -6.89 16.29 -6.77
N GLU A 544 -6.12 16.23 -5.70
CA GLU A 544 -6.26 15.14 -4.75
C GLU A 544 -7.56 15.18 -3.95
N PRO A 545 -8.09 14.00 -3.57
CA PRO A 545 -9.34 13.91 -2.82
C PRO A 545 -9.24 14.53 -1.42
N GLU A 546 -8.04 14.65 -0.86
CA GLU A 546 -7.79 15.35 0.40
C GLU A 546 -7.89 16.87 0.14
N ASN A 547 -8.94 17.52 0.66
CA ASN A 547 -9.12 18.97 0.62
C ASN A 547 -8.03 19.70 1.43
N LYS A 548 -6.77 19.65 0.96
CA LYS A 548 -5.64 20.32 1.60
C LYS A 548 -5.81 21.84 1.49
N PRO A 549 -5.48 22.60 2.53
CA PRO A 549 -5.44 24.05 2.47
C PRO A 549 -4.56 24.54 1.31
N LYS A 550 -4.99 25.63 0.65
CA LYS A 550 -4.31 26.19 -0.53
C LYS A 550 -2.90 26.67 -0.20
N GLU A 551 -2.66 27.08 1.04
CA GLU A 551 -1.38 27.53 1.58
C GLU A 551 -0.34 26.40 1.54
N ILE A 552 -0.74 25.17 1.91
CA ILE A 552 0.13 23.99 1.83
C ILE A 552 0.48 23.71 0.36
N ILE A 553 -0.52 23.69 -0.52
CA ILE A 553 -0.32 23.41 -1.96
C ILE A 553 0.64 24.45 -2.59
N LYS A 554 0.53 25.72 -2.19
CA LYS A 554 1.44 26.78 -2.63
C LYS A 554 2.88 26.53 -2.15
N SER A 555 3.06 26.20 -0.86
CA SER A 555 4.39 25.85 -0.31
C SER A 555 4.99 24.61 -0.98
N GLU A 556 4.21 23.55 -1.21
CA GLU A 556 4.63 22.36 -1.95
C GLU A 556 5.13 22.73 -3.34
N LYS A 557 4.33 23.51 -4.08
CA LYS A 557 4.68 23.97 -5.42
C LYS A 557 5.98 24.79 -5.42
N THR A 558 6.19 25.66 -4.44
CA THR A 558 7.41 26.47 -4.33
C THR A 558 8.66 25.59 -4.21
N ASP A 559 8.66 24.56 -3.37
CA ASP A 559 9.82 23.67 -3.22
C ASP A 559 10.04 22.81 -4.46
N LEU A 560 8.97 22.27 -5.06
CA LEU A 560 9.08 21.45 -6.28
C LEU A 560 9.60 22.24 -7.49
N LEU A 561 9.26 23.53 -7.60
CA LEU A 561 9.81 24.41 -8.64
C LEU A 561 11.32 24.69 -8.44
N ASN A 562 11.83 24.50 -7.22
CA ASN A 562 13.25 24.55 -6.88
C ASN A 562 13.94 23.18 -6.96
N ASP A 563 13.24 22.14 -7.44
CA ASP A 563 13.73 20.75 -7.50
C ASP A 563 14.00 20.09 -6.13
N ASP A 564 13.39 20.64 -5.07
CA ASP A 564 13.43 20.10 -3.70
C ASP A 564 12.16 19.27 -3.40
N ILE A 565 12.27 18.31 -2.49
CA ILE A 565 11.12 17.67 -1.86
C ILE A 565 10.56 18.64 -0.80
N PRO A 566 9.24 18.92 -0.79
CA PRO A 566 8.64 19.81 0.20
C PRO A 566 8.90 19.39 1.65
N TYR A 567 9.28 20.35 2.49
CA TYR A 567 9.60 20.13 3.90
C TYR A 567 8.74 21.01 4.81
N PHE A 568 7.87 20.36 5.59
CA PHE A 568 7.06 21.02 6.62
C PHE A 568 7.48 20.52 7.99
N TYR A 569 7.40 21.39 8.99
CA TYR A 569 7.74 21.04 10.37
C TYR A 569 6.90 21.80 11.38
N THR A 570 7.00 21.39 12.64
CA THR A 570 6.53 22.14 13.80
C THR A 570 7.47 21.95 14.97
N THR A 571 7.38 22.82 15.97
CA THR A 571 7.89 22.52 17.32
C THR A 571 6.86 21.68 18.04
N VAL A 572 7.27 20.66 18.81
CA VAL A 572 6.30 19.73 19.42
C VAL A 572 5.28 20.40 20.35
N SER A 573 5.58 21.57 20.91
CA SER A 573 4.66 22.35 21.75
C SER A 573 3.85 23.40 20.99
N SER A 574 3.97 23.47 19.66
CA SER A 574 3.30 24.46 18.81
C SER A 574 2.18 23.84 17.99
N ASN A 575 1.11 24.59 17.81
CA ASN A 575 -0.04 24.22 16.99
C ASN A 575 0.10 24.76 15.55
N HIS A 576 1.21 25.42 15.24
CA HIS A 576 1.46 26.02 13.94
C HIS A 576 2.17 25.04 13.00
N LEU A 577 1.87 25.14 11.71
CA LEU A 577 2.63 24.45 10.67
C LEU A 577 3.62 25.43 10.04
N TYR A 578 4.89 25.05 9.94
CA TYR A 578 5.96 25.89 9.41
C TYR A 578 6.48 25.39 8.06
N HIS A 579 6.93 26.34 7.23
CA HIS A 579 7.61 26.12 5.95
C HIS A 579 8.69 27.20 5.80
N ARG A 580 9.94 26.81 5.49
CA ARG A 580 11.09 27.73 5.30
C ARG A 580 11.19 28.85 6.36
N GLU A 581 11.18 28.46 7.65
CA GLU A 581 11.26 29.37 8.82
C GLU A 581 10.07 30.33 9.02
N GLN A 582 9.01 30.19 8.22
CA GLN A 582 7.80 31.00 8.30
C GLN A 582 6.61 30.14 8.73
N ILE A 583 5.65 30.76 9.41
CA ILE A 583 4.38 30.11 9.71
C ILE A 583 3.62 29.97 8.38
N CYS A 584 3.43 28.73 7.94
CA CYS A 584 2.62 28.39 6.77
C CYS A 584 1.13 28.51 7.13
N ILE A 585 0.72 27.89 8.24
CA ILE A 585 -0.66 27.96 8.75
C ILE A 585 -0.63 28.08 10.28
N GLN A 586 -1.28 29.12 10.80
CA GLN A 586 -1.50 29.30 12.22
C GLN A 586 -2.58 28.33 12.72
N ASN A 587 -2.36 27.76 13.90
CA ASN A 587 -3.28 26.80 14.56
C ASN A 587 -3.77 25.71 13.60
N TYR A 588 -2.84 25.15 12.82
CA TYR A 588 -3.13 24.06 11.90
C TYR A 588 -3.59 22.79 12.63
N PHE A 589 -2.98 22.55 13.80
CA PHE A 589 -3.33 21.45 14.69
C PHE A 589 -4.28 21.94 15.79
N GLU A 590 -5.28 21.12 16.14
CA GLU A 590 -6.21 21.45 17.24
C GLU A 590 -5.51 21.41 18.60
N SER A 591 -4.62 20.43 18.78
CA SER A 591 -3.69 20.28 19.91
C SER A 591 -2.26 20.23 19.41
N SER A 592 -1.30 20.60 20.25
CA SER A 592 0.11 20.42 19.92
C SER A 592 0.48 18.94 19.79
N PRO A 593 1.51 18.58 19.00
CA PRO A 593 2.01 17.21 18.96
C PRO A 593 2.36 16.62 20.33
N LEU A 594 2.90 17.43 21.24
CA LEU A 594 3.21 17.04 22.60
C LEU A 594 1.93 16.69 23.37
N GLU A 595 0.91 17.55 23.36
CA GLU A 595 -0.38 17.25 24.00
C GLU A 595 -1.01 15.97 23.47
N ALA A 596 -0.94 15.73 22.16
CA ALA A 596 -1.47 14.51 21.54
C ALA A 596 -0.71 13.24 21.98
N VAL A 597 0.61 13.31 22.17
CA VAL A 597 1.42 12.21 22.69
C VAL A 597 1.14 11.97 24.18
N ILE A 598 1.05 13.03 24.98
CA ILE A 598 0.72 12.92 26.41
C ILE A 598 -0.66 12.30 26.59
N GLN A 599 -1.66 12.76 25.82
CA GLN A 599 -3.00 12.16 25.83
C GLN A 599 -2.95 10.68 25.45
N LYS A 600 -2.17 10.31 24.42
CA LYS A 600 -1.99 8.89 24.06
C LYS A 600 -1.41 8.07 25.20
N ILE A 601 -0.36 8.58 25.87
CA ILE A 601 0.27 7.91 27.01
C ILE A 601 -0.74 7.74 28.15
N ASP A 602 -1.54 8.76 28.44
CA ASP A 602 -2.58 8.71 29.45
C ASP A 602 -3.68 7.69 29.12
N ASP A 603 -3.99 7.51 27.83
CA ASP A 603 -4.99 6.55 27.34
C ASP A 603 -4.48 5.10 27.28
N LEU A 604 -3.15 4.86 27.32
CA LEU A 604 -2.59 3.50 27.24
C LEU A 604 -3.19 2.57 28.30
N ASN A 605 -3.57 1.37 27.92
CA ASN A 605 -4.16 0.41 28.85
C ASN A 605 -4.03 -1.01 28.30
N ILE A 606 -4.44 -2.01 29.08
CA ILE A 606 -4.31 -3.42 28.70
C ILE A 606 -5.14 -3.75 27.43
N VAL A 607 -6.27 -3.07 27.22
CA VAL A 607 -7.11 -3.25 26.03
C VAL A 607 -6.38 -2.71 24.80
N ASP A 608 -5.83 -1.50 24.86
CA ASP A 608 -5.01 -0.94 23.77
C ASP A 608 -3.79 -1.82 23.48
N CYS A 609 -3.02 -2.24 24.49
CA CYS A 609 -1.90 -3.18 24.31
C CYS A 609 -2.31 -4.43 23.54
N SER A 610 -3.45 -5.03 23.91
CA SER A 610 -3.99 -6.21 23.26
C SER A 610 -4.39 -5.94 21.80
N GLN A 611 -4.97 -4.76 21.52
CA GLN A 611 -5.31 -4.32 20.17
C GLN A 611 -4.06 -4.10 19.31
N GLN A 612 -3.01 -3.46 19.85
CA GLN A 612 -1.76 -3.28 19.12
C GLN A 612 -1.09 -4.61 18.79
N ILE A 613 -1.01 -5.54 19.74
CA ILE A 613 -0.49 -6.90 19.52
C ILE A 613 -1.31 -7.62 18.44
N ARG A 614 -2.63 -7.45 18.43
CA ARG A 614 -3.50 -8.02 17.40
C ARG A 614 -3.18 -7.45 16.02
N ILE A 615 -2.98 -6.13 15.91
CA ILE A 615 -2.55 -5.48 14.66
C ILE A 615 -1.19 -6.02 14.20
N MET A 616 -0.22 -6.19 15.10
CA MET A 616 1.07 -6.82 14.76
C MET A 616 0.86 -8.21 14.17
N ARG A 617 0.08 -9.07 14.84
CA ARG A 617 -0.20 -10.44 14.39
C ARG A 617 -0.89 -10.47 13.02
N MET A 618 -1.88 -9.60 12.82
CA MET A 618 -2.57 -9.45 11.54
C MET A 618 -1.59 -9.04 10.42
N SER A 619 -0.66 -8.11 10.70
CA SER A 619 0.33 -7.63 9.72
C SER A 619 1.34 -8.73 9.37
N PHE A 620 1.83 -9.46 10.36
CA PHE A 620 2.73 -10.59 10.14
C PHE A 620 2.04 -11.69 9.34
N LEU A 621 0.81 -12.09 9.70
CA LEU A 621 0.04 -13.11 8.99
C LEU A 621 -0.20 -12.73 7.52
N ALA A 622 -0.62 -11.48 7.28
CA ALA A 622 -0.86 -10.98 5.92
C ALA A 622 0.39 -11.10 5.03
N HIS A 623 1.58 -11.01 5.62
CA HIS A 623 2.87 -11.08 4.91
C HIS A 623 3.53 -12.47 4.92
N SER A 624 3.15 -13.35 5.86
CA SER A 624 3.71 -14.70 6.05
C SER A 624 2.80 -15.81 5.53
N ALA A 625 1.62 -15.50 4.98
CA ALA A 625 0.64 -16.47 4.51
C ALA A 625 1.18 -17.40 3.41
N THR A 626 1.90 -18.45 3.82
CA THR A 626 2.03 -19.70 3.08
C THR A 626 0.77 -20.52 3.37
N PHE A 627 0.00 -20.82 2.32
CA PHE A 627 -1.11 -21.76 2.39
C PHE A 627 -0.65 -23.06 3.06
N GLY A 628 -1.28 -23.45 4.17
CA GLY A 628 -1.05 -24.74 4.81
C GLY A 628 -0.11 -24.73 6.01
N ALA A 629 -0.28 -23.81 6.97
CA ALA A 629 0.16 -24.10 8.32
C ALA A 629 -0.60 -25.36 8.78
N ASN A 630 0.09 -26.49 8.93
CA ASN A 630 -0.47 -27.76 9.37
C ASN A 630 -1.21 -27.57 10.70
N GLU A 631 -2.52 -27.36 10.62
CA GLU A 631 -3.39 -27.54 11.77
C GLU A 631 -3.47 -29.03 12.10
N GLN A 632 -3.88 -29.35 13.33
CA GLN A 632 -4.01 -30.71 13.80
C GLN A 632 -4.83 -31.57 12.81
N ALA A 633 -4.27 -32.70 12.40
CA ALA A 633 -4.88 -33.61 11.43
C ALA A 633 -6.26 -34.07 11.91
N ILE A 634 -7.27 -33.86 11.08
CA ILE A 634 -8.60 -34.45 11.22
C ILE A 634 -8.57 -35.79 10.51
N ASP A 635 -9.05 -36.84 11.17
CA ASP A 635 -9.17 -38.18 10.57
C ASP A 635 -10.64 -38.47 10.25
N PRO A 636 -11.06 -38.39 8.97
CA PRO A 636 -12.42 -38.69 8.51
C PRO A 636 -12.89 -40.11 8.82
N TYR A 637 -11.95 -41.04 9.05
CA TYR A 637 -12.22 -42.46 9.31
C TYR A 637 -12.22 -42.80 10.80
N ARG A 638 -11.79 -41.88 11.67
CA ARG A 638 -11.86 -42.06 13.11
C ARG A 638 -13.32 -42.22 13.53
N LYS A 639 -13.61 -43.27 14.30
CA LYS A 639 -14.91 -43.42 14.96
C LYS A 639 -14.91 -42.61 16.26
N VAL A 640 -15.84 -41.68 16.37
CA VAL A 640 -16.04 -40.87 17.57
C VAL A 640 -17.43 -41.17 18.14
N HIS A 641 -17.53 -41.29 19.46
CA HIS A 641 -18.81 -41.50 20.13
C HIS A 641 -19.63 -40.21 20.08
N ILE A 642 -20.79 -40.26 19.44
CA ILE A 642 -21.76 -39.17 19.39
C ILE A 642 -22.46 -39.09 20.76
N HIS A 643 -22.19 -38.04 21.55
CA HIS A 643 -22.87 -37.79 22.82
C HIS A 643 -24.12 -36.93 22.65
N ALA A 644 -25.10 -37.12 23.55
CA ALA A 644 -26.43 -36.53 23.46
C ALA A 644 -26.44 -34.98 23.51
N ASN A 645 -25.40 -34.34 24.05
CA ASN A 645 -25.30 -32.89 24.21
C ASN A 645 -24.55 -32.16 23.09
N LYS A 646 -24.11 -32.85 22.02
CA LYS A 646 -23.27 -32.24 20.97
C LYS A 646 -23.82 -30.92 20.41
N SER A 647 -25.13 -30.84 20.14
CA SER A 647 -25.77 -29.66 19.54
C SER A 647 -25.60 -28.43 20.44
N LYS A 648 -25.83 -28.60 21.75
CA LYS A 648 -25.61 -27.53 22.74
C LYS A 648 -24.15 -27.09 22.82
N GLU A 649 -23.22 -28.02 22.68
CA GLU A 649 -21.78 -27.70 22.72
C GLU A 649 -21.32 -26.92 21.49
N PHE A 650 -21.80 -27.27 20.29
CA PHE A 650 -21.56 -26.46 19.09
C PHE A 650 -22.10 -25.04 19.26
N LEU A 651 -23.32 -24.89 19.78
CA LEU A 651 -23.91 -23.58 20.05
C LEU A 651 -23.10 -22.77 21.07
N ILE A 652 -22.55 -23.42 22.11
CA ILE A 652 -21.68 -22.76 23.10
C ILE A 652 -20.43 -22.21 22.44
N GLU A 653 -19.75 -22.98 21.60
CA GLU A 653 -18.55 -22.49 20.90
C GLU A 653 -18.87 -21.39 19.89
N ALA A 654 -20.00 -21.48 19.17
CA ALA A 654 -20.45 -20.39 18.31
C ALA A 654 -20.73 -19.10 19.10
N ARG A 655 -21.26 -19.22 20.32
CA ARG A 655 -21.45 -18.07 21.23
C ARG A 655 -20.12 -17.47 21.69
N HIS A 656 -19.11 -18.29 21.99
CA HIS A 656 -17.78 -17.77 22.35
C HIS A 656 -17.18 -16.91 21.22
N ILE A 657 -17.40 -17.29 19.96
CA ILE A 657 -17.02 -16.48 18.80
C ILE A 657 -17.82 -15.18 18.74
N GLY A 658 -19.16 -15.25 18.88
CA GLY A 658 -20.02 -14.06 18.88
C GLY A 658 -19.66 -13.06 19.98
N ASP A 659 -19.45 -13.53 21.20
CA ASP A 659 -19.04 -12.70 22.35
C ASP A 659 -17.68 -12.02 22.10
N TYR A 660 -16.77 -12.70 21.40
CA TYR A 660 -15.48 -12.11 21.04
C TYR A 660 -15.55 -11.06 19.94
N LEU A 661 -16.38 -11.31 18.92
CA LEU A 661 -16.62 -10.31 17.88
C LEU A 661 -17.25 -9.06 18.49
N ILE A 662 -18.19 -9.18 19.42
CA ILE A 662 -18.74 -8.05 20.19
C ILE A 662 -17.63 -7.31 20.94
N ALA A 663 -16.77 -8.03 21.66
CA ALA A 663 -15.70 -7.42 22.45
C ALA A 663 -14.64 -6.67 21.59
N ASN A 664 -14.58 -6.96 20.29
CA ASN A 664 -13.66 -6.33 19.33
C ASN A 664 -14.38 -5.40 18.33
N ALA A 665 -15.67 -5.13 18.53
CA ALA A 665 -16.42 -4.24 17.67
C ALA A 665 -16.02 -2.78 17.91
N ILE A 666 -15.92 -2.02 16.83
CA ILE A 666 -15.66 -0.58 16.84
C ILE A 666 -16.98 0.11 16.57
N GLU A 667 -17.39 0.98 17.48
CA GLU A 667 -18.69 1.66 17.43
C GLU A 667 -18.55 3.10 16.96
N GLY A 668 -19.41 3.54 16.03
CA GLY A 668 -19.45 4.90 15.51
C GLY A 668 -19.71 5.96 16.58
N ASN A 669 -19.50 7.24 16.26
CA ASN A 669 -19.68 8.33 17.24
C ASN A 669 -21.13 8.47 17.71
N ASP A 670 -22.07 8.29 16.79
CA ASP A 670 -23.51 8.33 17.06
C ASP A 670 -24.08 6.98 17.56
N GLN A 671 -23.21 5.99 17.74
CA GLN A 671 -23.54 4.61 18.14
C GLN A 671 -24.56 3.92 17.22
N SER A 672 -24.71 4.40 15.98
CA SER A 672 -25.65 3.85 15.01
C SER A 672 -25.10 2.61 14.29
N ASP A 673 -23.77 2.52 14.14
CA ASP A 673 -23.11 1.48 13.38
C ASP A 673 -21.95 0.79 14.13
N LEU A 674 -21.60 -0.40 13.63
CA LEU A 674 -20.45 -1.18 14.07
C LEU A 674 -19.55 -1.52 12.87
N CYS A 675 -18.25 -1.59 13.14
CA CYS A 675 -17.23 -2.04 12.20
C CYS A 675 -16.16 -2.86 12.93
N TRP A 676 -15.32 -3.54 12.15
CA TRP A 676 -14.21 -4.33 12.66
C TRP A 676 -12.98 -4.13 11.78
N ILE A 677 -11.81 -4.20 12.40
CA ILE A 677 -10.52 -4.31 11.69
C ILE A 677 -10.24 -5.79 11.47
N SER A 678 -9.94 -6.18 10.22
CA SER A 678 -9.71 -7.56 9.83
C SER A 678 -8.56 -7.65 8.83
N THR A 679 -7.96 -8.83 8.72
CA THR A 679 -7.15 -9.18 7.54
C THR A 679 -8.09 -9.40 6.35
N VAL A 680 -7.99 -8.58 5.32
CA VAL A 680 -8.83 -8.61 4.12
C VAL A 680 -8.04 -9.08 2.90
N ILE A 681 -8.71 -9.79 2.00
CA ILE A 681 -8.14 -10.21 0.71
C ILE A 681 -8.48 -9.14 -0.34
N SER A 682 -7.47 -8.57 -0.99
CA SER A 682 -7.67 -7.62 -2.09
C SER A 682 -8.23 -8.33 -3.33
N ALA A 683 -9.29 -7.76 -3.90
CA ALA A 683 -10.11 -8.34 -4.97
C ALA A 683 -9.30 -8.89 -6.16
N SER A 684 -9.78 -10.03 -6.69
CA SER A 684 -9.24 -10.86 -7.79
C SER A 684 -8.02 -11.74 -7.51
N ASN A 685 -7.36 -11.63 -6.36
CA ASN A 685 -6.19 -12.47 -6.08
C ASN A 685 -6.18 -12.95 -4.62
N GLU A 686 -6.55 -14.22 -4.40
CA GLU A 686 -6.68 -14.90 -3.08
C GLU A 686 -5.40 -14.92 -2.21
N TYR A 687 -4.30 -14.33 -2.68
CA TYR A 687 -2.97 -14.34 -2.08
C TYR A 687 -2.52 -12.97 -1.55
N LYS A 688 -3.31 -11.89 -1.72
CA LYS A 688 -2.96 -10.55 -1.26
C LYS A 688 -3.77 -10.18 -0.01
N TRP A 689 -3.14 -10.32 1.15
CA TRP A 689 -3.71 -9.96 2.43
C TRP A 689 -3.19 -8.59 2.88
N ASP A 690 -4.07 -7.76 3.43
CA ASP A 690 -3.71 -6.54 4.17
C ASP A 690 -4.66 -6.37 5.36
N ILE A 691 -4.36 -5.46 6.27
CA ILE A 691 -5.27 -5.07 7.35
C ILE A 691 -6.12 -3.89 6.87
N TYR A 692 -7.43 -4.01 6.96
CA TYR A 692 -8.35 -2.92 6.66
C TYR A 692 -9.62 -3.05 7.50
N PRO A 693 -10.41 -1.98 7.68
CA PRO A 693 -11.76 -2.12 8.16
C PRO A 693 -12.57 -2.99 7.20
N VAL A 694 -13.43 -3.86 7.73
CA VAL A 694 -14.25 -4.74 6.89
C VAL A 694 -15.17 -3.93 5.97
N ASP A 695 -15.30 -4.39 4.74
CA ASP A 695 -16.16 -3.78 3.71
C ASP A 695 -17.64 -4.13 3.93
N LEU A 696 -18.50 -3.81 2.96
CA LEU A 696 -19.95 -4.07 3.05
C LEU A 696 -20.35 -5.46 2.51
N ASP A 697 -19.44 -6.19 1.87
CA ASP A 697 -19.75 -7.43 1.16
C ASP A 697 -20.10 -8.62 2.07
N LEU A 698 -20.48 -9.74 1.44
CA LEU A 698 -20.86 -10.98 2.13
C LEU A 698 -19.65 -11.85 2.48
N TYR A 699 -18.55 -11.74 1.72
CA TYR A 699 -17.37 -12.60 1.83
C TYR A 699 -16.53 -12.28 3.07
N ASN A 700 -16.03 -11.05 3.17
CA ASN A 700 -15.22 -10.55 4.29
C ASN A 700 -15.89 -9.39 5.05
N GLY A 701 -17.00 -8.87 4.52
CA GLY A 701 -17.64 -7.65 5.01
C GLY A 701 -18.72 -7.81 6.08
N LEU A 702 -19.33 -6.65 6.39
CA LEU A 702 -20.41 -6.48 7.36
C LEU A 702 -21.66 -7.29 7.03
N SER A 703 -21.96 -7.57 5.76
CA SER A 703 -23.13 -8.38 5.40
C SER A 703 -23.01 -9.80 5.96
N GLY A 704 -21.83 -10.41 5.86
CA GLY A 704 -21.57 -11.73 6.40
C GLY A 704 -21.55 -11.79 7.92
N ILE A 705 -20.93 -10.79 8.57
CA ILE A 705 -20.90 -10.67 10.03
C ILE A 705 -22.32 -10.49 10.60
N SER A 706 -23.12 -9.60 9.99
CA SER A 706 -24.51 -9.34 10.40
C SER A 706 -25.38 -10.58 10.30
N LEU A 707 -25.15 -11.39 9.27
CA LEU A 707 -25.87 -12.63 9.04
C LEU A 707 -25.58 -13.67 10.13
N PHE A 708 -24.30 -13.83 10.50
CA PHE A 708 -23.89 -14.69 11.61
C PHE A 708 -24.57 -14.29 12.93
N PHE A 709 -24.56 -12.99 13.28
CA PHE A 709 -25.21 -12.52 14.51
C PHE A 709 -26.74 -12.70 14.48
N SER A 710 -27.35 -12.61 13.31
CA SER A 710 -28.79 -12.84 13.15
C SER A 710 -29.17 -14.30 13.40
N TYR A 711 -28.36 -15.26 12.93
CA TYR A 711 -28.54 -16.68 13.26
C TYR A 711 -28.27 -16.98 14.73
N LEU A 712 -27.24 -16.37 15.33
CA LEU A 712 -27.00 -16.47 16.77
C LEU A 712 -28.20 -15.97 17.58
N TYR A 713 -28.76 -14.82 17.21
CA TYR A 713 -29.95 -14.28 17.86
C TYR A 713 -31.13 -15.24 17.71
N HIS A 714 -31.40 -15.74 16.50
CA HIS A 714 -32.49 -16.68 16.25
C HIS A 714 -32.42 -17.93 17.15
N LEU A 715 -31.23 -18.51 17.33
CA LEU A 715 -31.06 -19.71 18.14
C LEU A 715 -30.96 -19.47 19.66
N THR A 716 -30.63 -18.25 20.10
CA THR A 716 -30.34 -17.97 21.52
C THR A 716 -31.28 -16.98 22.19
N GLY A 717 -31.97 -16.13 21.43
CA GLY A 717 -32.81 -15.03 21.94
C GLY A 717 -32.03 -13.90 22.64
N ARG A 718 -30.69 -13.86 22.53
CA ARG A 718 -29.85 -12.86 23.19
C ARG A 718 -29.93 -11.48 22.52
N ASN A 719 -30.39 -10.47 23.26
CA ASN A 719 -30.63 -9.12 22.72
C ASN A 719 -29.37 -8.39 22.26
N ASP A 720 -28.21 -8.67 22.85
CA ASP A 720 -26.95 -8.10 22.41
C ASP A 720 -26.52 -8.61 21.02
N TYR A 721 -26.80 -9.88 20.69
CA TYR A 721 -26.62 -10.39 19.32
C TYR A 721 -27.56 -9.72 18.32
N LYS A 722 -28.82 -9.49 18.71
CA LYS A 722 -29.77 -8.73 17.89
C LYS A 722 -29.26 -7.32 17.60
N LEU A 723 -28.89 -6.58 18.65
CA LEU A 723 -28.39 -5.22 18.53
C LEU A 723 -27.13 -5.15 17.65
N THR A 724 -26.23 -6.13 17.82
CA THR A 724 -25.01 -6.23 17.02
C THR A 724 -25.34 -6.42 15.54
N ALA A 725 -26.26 -7.35 15.20
CA ALA A 725 -26.72 -7.55 13.83
C ALA A 725 -27.37 -6.29 13.23
N GLU A 726 -28.20 -5.58 14.00
CA GLU A 726 -28.88 -4.35 13.57
C GLU A 726 -27.89 -3.21 13.29
N LYS A 727 -26.89 -3.01 14.15
CA LYS A 727 -25.87 -1.97 13.97
C LYS A 727 -24.87 -2.32 12.87
N SER A 728 -24.51 -3.59 12.69
CA SER A 728 -23.58 -3.99 11.63
C SER A 728 -24.22 -3.99 10.23
N ILE A 729 -25.53 -4.23 10.12
CA ILE A 729 -26.22 -4.15 8.82
C ILE A 729 -26.59 -2.72 8.42
N TYR A 730 -26.61 -1.77 9.36
CA TYR A 730 -27.00 -0.39 9.11
C TYR A 730 -26.18 0.31 7.99
N PRO A 731 -24.84 0.22 7.95
CA PRO A 731 -24.05 0.75 6.82
C PRO A 731 -24.41 0.14 5.47
N VAL A 732 -24.76 -1.16 5.45
CA VAL A 732 -25.18 -1.88 4.25
C VAL A 732 -26.51 -1.32 3.73
N ILE A 733 -27.48 -1.08 4.62
CA ILE A 733 -28.77 -0.47 4.29
C ILE A 733 -28.57 0.93 3.70
N ASN A 734 -27.73 1.77 4.34
CA ASN A 734 -27.43 3.11 3.85
C ASN A 734 -26.77 3.09 2.45
N SER A 735 -25.86 2.15 2.21
CA SER A 735 -25.24 1.96 0.89
C SER A 735 -26.27 1.55 -0.16
N LEU A 736 -27.18 0.63 0.15
CA LEU A 736 -28.25 0.21 -0.77
C LEU A 736 -29.23 1.36 -1.09
N GLN A 737 -29.55 2.21 -0.12
CA GLN A 737 -30.39 3.39 -0.34
C GLN A 737 -29.74 4.42 -1.28
N ARG A 738 -28.41 4.57 -1.23
CA ARG A 738 -27.63 5.46 -2.11
C ARG A 738 -27.13 4.79 -3.40
N LEU A 739 -27.45 3.52 -3.61
CA LEU A 739 -27.06 2.78 -4.82
C LEU A 739 -27.45 3.49 -6.13
N PRO A 740 -28.60 4.20 -6.25
CA PRO A 740 -28.93 4.96 -7.45
C PRO A 740 -27.96 6.11 -7.78
N GLU A 741 -27.22 6.61 -6.80
CA GLU A 741 -26.23 7.69 -6.96
C GLU A 741 -24.89 7.14 -7.47
N GLN A 742 -24.67 5.83 -7.37
CA GLN A 742 -23.40 5.19 -7.73
C GLN A 742 -23.33 4.90 -9.24
N ARG A 743 -22.28 5.40 -9.89
CA ARG A 743 -22.07 5.18 -11.33
C ARG A 743 -21.64 3.74 -11.65
N MET A 744 -20.83 3.15 -10.78
CA MET A 744 -20.22 1.82 -10.90
C MET A 744 -20.23 1.12 -9.54
N PHE A 745 -20.54 -0.18 -9.53
CA PHE A 745 -20.44 -1.05 -8.37
C PHE A 745 -20.31 -2.52 -8.82
N ASN A 746 -19.78 -3.38 -7.96
CA ASN A 746 -19.69 -4.81 -8.22
C ASN A 746 -21.07 -5.47 -8.02
N ILE A 747 -21.55 -6.20 -9.02
CA ILE A 747 -22.85 -6.88 -8.97
C ILE A 747 -22.80 -8.23 -8.24
N GLY A 748 -21.61 -8.80 -8.04
CA GLY A 748 -21.42 -10.14 -7.50
C GLY A 748 -22.06 -10.40 -6.14
N THR A 749 -22.15 -11.67 -5.76
CA THR A 749 -22.81 -12.08 -4.52
C THR A 749 -21.89 -12.10 -3.33
N PHE A 750 -20.63 -12.51 -3.48
CA PHE A 750 -19.75 -12.61 -2.32
C PHE A 750 -18.96 -11.32 -2.10
N SER A 751 -18.51 -10.67 -3.17
CA SER A 751 -17.72 -9.42 -3.15
C SER A 751 -18.52 -8.17 -3.55
N GLY A 752 -19.82 -8.32 -3.82
CA GLY A 752 -20.64 -7.27 -4.42
C GLY A 752 -22.00 -7.06 -3.77
N VAL A 753 -22.79 -6.20 -4.39
CA VAL A 753 -24.06 -5.68 -3.86
C VAL A 753 -25.12 -6.77 -3.71
N SER A 754 -25.10 -7.82 -4.54
CA SER A 754 -26.09 -8.90 -4.43
C SER A 754 -25.98 -9.67 -3.10
N GLY A 755 -24.77 -9.75 -2.53
CA GLY A 755 -24.54 -10.33 -1.21
C GLY A 755 -25.14 -9.53 -0.08
N SER A 756 -25.02 -8.21 -0.17
CA SER A 756 -25.65 -7.27 0.75
C SER A 756 -27.16 -7.41 0.75
N ILE A 757 -27.75 -7.60 -0.43
CA ILE A 757 -29.19 -7.82 -0.59
C ILE A 757 -29.60 -9.18 -0.02
N TYR A 758 -28.82 -10.22 -0.28
CA TYR A 758 -29.03 -11.56 0.27
C TYR A 758 -29.03 -11.52 1.81
N ALA A 759 -27.99 -10.96 2.43
CA ALA A 759 -27.90 -10.84 3.89
C ALA A 759 -29.09 -10.04 4.46
N LEU A 760 -29.42 -8.89 3.86
CA LEU A 760 -30.55 -8.06 4.30
C LEU A 760 -31.89 -8.82 4.21
N ASN A 761 -32.08 -9.64 3.18
CA ASN A 761 -33.28 -10.46 3.06
C ASN A 761 -33.39 -11.48 4.20
N HIS A 762 -32.32 -12.24 4.51
CA HIS A 762 -32.35 -13.18 5.63
C HIS A 762 -32.67 -12.50 6.96
N ILE A 763 -32.04 -11.34 7.22
CA ILE A 763 -32.30 -10.55 8.42
C ILE A 763 -33.77 -10.09 8.47
N ASN A 764 -34.30 -9.64 7.34
CA ASN A 764 -35.68 -9.19 7.20
C ASN A 764 -36.71 -10.33 7.37
N GLN A 765 -36.37 -11.57 7.00
CA GLN A 765 -37.21 -12.74 7.26
C GLN A 765 -37.17 -13.13 8.74
N LEU A 766 -35.97 -13.21 9.34
CA LEU A 766 -35.78 -13.60 10.74
C LEU A 766 -36.35 -12.57 11.74
N SER A 767 -36.40 -11.29 11.37
CA SER A 767 -36.97 -10.24 12.22
C SER A 767 -38.50 -10.20 12.22
N HIS A 768 -39.14 -10.85 11.24
CA HIS A 768 -40.58 -10.79 10.95
C HIS A 768 -41.15 -9.37 10.70
N THR A 769 -40.32 -8.35 10.51
CA THR A 769 -40.77 -6.95 10.33
C THR A 769 -41.09 -6.59 8.88
N LYS A 770 -40.53 -7.32 7.91
CA LYS A 770 -40.71 -7.10 6.45
C LYS A 770 -40.42 -5.68 5.94
N GLN A 771 -39.76 -4.85 6.75
CA GLN A 771 -39.59 -3.41 6.49
C GLN A 771 -38.71 -3.10 5.27
N TYR A 772 -37.84 -4.03 4.85
CA TYR A 772 -36.89 -3.82 3.76
C TYR A 772 -37.28 -4.46 2.43
N GLU A 773 -38.47 -5.08 2.30
CA GLU A 773 -38.88 -5.81 1.09
C GLU A 773 -38.78 -4.94 -0.18
N GLN A 774 -39.20 -3.67 -0.11
CA GLN A 774 -39.14 -2.76 -1.26
C GLN A 774 -37.70 -2.35 -1.61
N LEU A 775 -36.88 -2.06 -0.61
CA LEU A 775 -35.46 -1.71 -0.81
C LEU A 775 -34.69 -2.86 -1.46
N ILE A 776 -34.94 -4.10 -1.01
CA ILE A 776 -34.37 -5.33 -1.57
C ILE A 776 -34.75 -5.45 -3.06
N LEU A 777 -36.04 -5.30 -3.38
CA LEU A 777 -36.52 -5.41 -4.74
C LEU A 777 -35.92 -4.35 -5.67
N ASP A 778 -35.92 -3.09 -5.25
CA ASP A 778 -35.41 -1.99 -6.06
C ASP A 778 -33.88 -2.06 -6.24
N SER A 779 -33.16 -2.51 -5.22
CA SER A 779 -31.72 -2.77 -5.31
C SER A 779 -31.42 -3.90 -6.30
N MET A 780 -32.21 -4.99 -6.30
CA MET A 780 -32.04 -6.07 -7.29
C MET A 780 -32.33 -5.62 -8.73
N LYS A 781 -33.33 -4.75 -8.94
CA LYS A 781 -33.57 -4.16 -10.28
C LYS A 781 -32.35 -3.37 -10.74
N MET A 782 -31.72 -2.60 -9.84
CA MET A 782 -30.52 -1.83 -10.14
C MET A 782 -29.34 -2.76 -10.51
N VAL A 783 -29.11 -3.83 -9.74
CA VAL A 783 -28.11 -4.86 -10.06
C VAL A 783 -28.34 -5.43 -11.46
N VAL A 784 -29.56 -5.87 -11.78
CA VAL A 784 -29.88 -6.47 -13.08
C VAL A 784 -29.77 -5.47 -14.23
N SER A 785 -30.00 -4.18 -13.99
CA SER A 785 -29.80 -3.14 -15.00
C SER A 785 -28.32 -2.95 -15.41
N LYS A 786 -27.37 -3.44 -14.60
CA LYS A 786 -25.93 -3.29 -14.79
C LYS A 786 -25.23 -4.56 -15.27
N LEU A 787 -25.97 -5.64 -15.58
CA LEU A 787 -25.40 -6.91 -16.05
C LEU A 787 -24.43 -6.73 -17.23
N SER A 788 -24.68 -5.78 -18.14
CA SER A 788 -23.80 -5.51 -19.29
C SER A 788 -22.39 -5.05 -18.93
N GLN A 789 -22.16 -4.66 -17.67
CA GLN A 789 -20.85 -4.27 -17.14
C GLN A 789 -20.07 -5.46 -16.55
N ASP A 790 -20.72 -6.62 -16.37
CA ASP A 790 -20.07 -7.83 -15.88
C ASP A 790 -19.07 -8.37 -16.91
N LYS A 791 -17.93 -8.82 -16.39
CA LYS A 791 -16.84 -9.44 -17.17
C LYS A 791 -16.33 -10.72 -16.50
N VAL A 792 -16.94 -11.14 -15.38
CA VAL A 792 -16.46 -12.24 -14.53
C VAL A 792 -17.49 -13.38 -14.45
N PHE A 793 -18.79 -13.10 -14.55
CA PHE A 793 -19.85 -14.12 -14.72
C PHE A 793 -20.04 -15.17 -13.61
N ASP A 794 -19.08 -15.33 -12.70
CA ASP A 794 -18.99 -16.40 -11.70
C ASP A 794 -19.89 -16.22 -10.47
N ILE A 795 -19.70 -17.07 -9.45
CA ILE A 795 -20.49 -17.04 -8.21
C ILE A 795 -20.08 -15.90 -7.27
N ILE A 796 -18.81 -15.51 -7.28
CA ILE A 796 -18.25 -14.54 -6.32
C ILE A 796 -18.55 -13.11 -6.76
N ASP A 797 -18.08 -12.76 -7.96
CA ASP A 797 -18.04 -11.42 -8.53
C ASP A 797 -19.07 -11.23 -9.65
N GLY A 798 -19.63 -12.32 -10.19
CA GLY A 798 -20.40 -12.28 -11.42
C GLY A 798 -21.89 -12.61 -11.32
N THR A 799 -22.50 -12.66 -12.50
CA THR A 799 -23.94 -12.90 -12.71
C THR A 799 -24.43 -14.24 -12.19
N ALA A 800 -23.61 -15.31 -12.15
CA ALA A 800 -24.07 -16.60 -11.62
C ALA A 800 -24.45 -16.51 -10.13
N GLY A 801 -23.70 -15.73 -9.35
CA GLY A 801 -24.06 -15.42 -7.97
C GLY A 801 -25.40 -14.68 -7.88
N VAL A 802 -25.62 -13.70 -8.76
CA VAL A 802 -26.87 -12.91 -8.83
C VAL A 802 -28.08 -13.82 -9.07
N ILE A 803 -27.92 -14.82 -9.94
CA ILE A 803 -28.95 -15.83 -10.22
C ILE A 803 -29.30 -16.61 -8.95
N GLY A 804 -28.31 -17.07 -8.18
CA GLY A 804 -28.54 -17.75 -6.91
C GLY A 804 -29.34 -16.91 -5.91
N VAL A 805 -28.96 -15.63 -5.76
CA VAL A 805 -29.69 -14.70 -4.88
C VAL A 805 -31.13 -14.47 -5.36
N LEU A 806 -31.36 -14.31 -6.66
CA LEU A 806 -32.71 -14.16 -7.22
C LEU A 806 -33.60 -15.37 -6.97
N ILE A 807 -33.03 -16.59 -7.01
CA ILE A 807 -33.76 -17.82 -6.66
C ILE A 807 -34.14 -17.81 -5.18
N ALA A 808 -33.22 -17.49 -4.28
CA ALA A 808 -33.49 -17.41 -2.84
C ALA A 808 -34.60 -16.38 -2.54
N LEU A 809 -34.49 -15.17 -3.08
CA LEU A 809 -35.50 -14.12 -2.94
C LEU A 809 -36.88 -14.53 -3.48
N TYR A 810 -36.91 -15.25 -4.61
CA TYR A 810 -38.15 -15.75 -5.18
C TYR A 810 -38.80 -16.81 -4.29
N LYS A 811 -38.02 -17.74 -3.73
CA LYS A 811 -38.53 -18.79 -2.83
C LYS A 811 -39.10 -18.21 -1.53
N ASP A 812 -38.43 -17.22 -0.94
CA ASP A 812 -38.89 -16.58 0.30
C ASP A 812 -40.19 -15.78 0.11
N SER A 813 -40.30 -15.04 -1.01
CA SER A 813 -41.37 -14.06 -1.19
C SER A 813 -42.50 -14.49 -2.12
N GLY A 814 -42.24 -15.45 -3.03
CA GLY A 814 -43.13 -15.76 -4.15
C GLY A 814 -43.30 -14.62 -5.17
N ASN A 815 -42.54 -13.52 -5.05
CA ASN A 815 -42.73 -12.34 -5.88
C ASN A 815 -42.29 -12.57 -7.33
N LYS A 816 -43.24 -12.48 -8.27
CA LYS A 816 -43.02 -12.72 -9.70
C LYS A 816 -42.06 -11.72 -10.36
N GLU A 817 -41.77 -10.57 -9.76
CA GLU A 817 -40.74 -9.65 -10.26
C GLU A 817 -39.35 -10.29 -10.19
N TYR A 818 -39.01 -11.03 -9.12
CA TYR A 818 -37.75 -11.76 -9.05
C TYR A 818 -37.62 -12.80 -10.17
N LEU A 819 -38.71 -13.47 -10.54
CA LEU A 819 -38.72 -14.39 -11.68
C LEU A 819 -38.45 -13.68 -13.01
N LYS A 820 -38.92 -12.44 -13.20
CA LYS A 820 -38.62 -11.64 -14.40
C LYS A 820 -37.14 -11.26 -14.44
N LEU A 821 -36.59 -10.83 -13.30
CA LEU A 821 -35.17 -10.50 -13.14
C LEU A 821 -34.28 -11.74 -13.37
N LEU A 822 -34.68 -12.89 -12.83
CA LEU A 822 -34.01 -14.18 -13.00
C LEU A 822 -33.89 -14.58 -14.48
N LYS A 823 -34.96 -14.39 -15.26
CA LYS A 823 -34.95 -14.64 -16.71
C LYS A 823 -33.97 -13.72 -17.46
N GLN A 824 -33.86 -12.45 -17.05
CA GLN A 824 -32.92 -11.51 -17.67
C GLN A 824 -31.46 -11.89 -17.37
N ALA A 825 -31.15 -12.16 -16.11
CA ALA A 825 -29.81 -12.59 -15.68
C ALA A 825 -29.41 -13.91 -16.35
N SER A 826 -30.30 -14.90 -16.39
CA SER A 826 -30.05 -16.19 -17.05
C SER A 826 -29.80 -16.01 -18.55
N LYS A 827 -30.59 -15.19 -19.24
CA LYS A 827 -30.41 -14.90 -20.66
C LYS A 827 -29.06 -14.23 -20.94
N TYR A 828 -28.66 -13.27 -20.12
CA TYR A 828 -27.37 -12.60 -20.24
C TYR A 828 -26.21 -13.60 -20.12
N LEU A 829 -26.25 -14.46 -19.09
CA LEU A 829 -25.21 -15.44 -18.81
C LEU A 829 -25.10 -16.53 -19.89
N ILE A 830 -26.23 -16.98 -20.47
CA ILE A 830 -26.26 -17.89 -21.62
C ILE A 830 -25.59 -17.24 -22.84
N ASN A 831 -25.89 -15.97 -23.11
CA ASN A 831 -25.31 -15.24 -24.25
C ASN A 831 -23.81 -15.00 -24.09
N ALA A 832 -23.30 -14.99 -22.85
CA ALA A 832 -21.87 -14.84 -22.56
C ALA A 832 -21.08 -16.15 -22.70
N ALA A 833 -21.73 -17.28 -22.99
CA ALA A 833 -21.07 -18.57 -23.12
C ALA A 833 -20.04 -18.58 -24.26
N TYR A 834 -18.82 -19.00 -23.94
CA TYR A 834 -17.72 -19.14 -24.89
C TYR A 834 -17.66 -20.56 -25.44
N HIS A 835 -17.95 -20.69 -26.73
CA HIS A 835 -17.83 -21.92 -27.50
C HIS A 835 -16.39 -22.07 -28.02
N HIS A 836 -15.69 -23.14 -27.62
CA HIS A 836 -14.29 -23.35 -27.99
C HIS A 836 -14.13 -23.71 -29.47
N PRO A 837 -13.44 -22.89 -30.30
CA PRO A 837 -13.23 -23.21 -31.71
C PRO A 837 -12.45 -24.52 -31.89
N GLY A 838 -12.93 -25.41 -32.76
CA GLY A 838 -12.28 -26.70 -33.05
C GLY A 838 -12.43 -27.78 -31.97
N LYS A 839 -13.20 -27.51 -30.90
CA LYS A 839 -13.59 -28.51 -29.88
C LYS A 839 -15.12 -28.56 -29.78
N GLU A 840 -15.74 -29.20 -30.76
CA GLU A 840 -17.19 -29.40 -30.74
C GLU A 840 -17.61 -30.09 -29.44
N GLY A 841 -18.58 -29.49 -28.73
CA GLY A 841 -19.05 -29.99 -27.44
C GLY A 841 -18.39 -29.38 -26.20
N HIS A 842 -17.45 -28.43 -26.32
CA HIS A 842 -16.84 -27.76 -25.16
C HIS A 842 -17.32 -26.31 -25.03
N VAL A 843 -17.92 -25.97 -23.89
CA VAL A 843 -18.39 -24.60 -23.58
C VAL A 843 -17.91 -24.18 -22.19
N SER A 844 -17.57 -22.90 -22.05
CA SER A 844 -17.09 -22.31 -20.79
C SER A 844 -17.40 -20.81 -20.72
N TRP A 845 -16.93 -20.11 -19.67
CA TRP A 845 -16.92 -18.65 -19.61
C TRP A 845 -15.49 -18.17 -19.38
N LYS A 846 -15.08 -17.17 -20.15
CA LYS A 846 -13.76 -16.54 -20.02
C LYS A 846 -13.80 -15.48 -18.92
N GLN A 847 -12.79 -15.49 -18.07
CA GLN A 847 -12.59 -14.51 -17.00
C GLN A 847 -11.72 -13.33 -17.46
N ARG A 848 -11.41 -12.39 -16.53
CA ARG A 848 -10.58 -11.20 -16.81
C ARG A 848 -9.16 -11.53 -17.31
N ASP A 849 -8.64 -12.69 -16.94
CA ASP A 849 -7.34 -13.22 -17.35
C ASP A 849 -7.40 -14.00 -18.68
N ASP A 850 -8.56 -13.99 -19.34
CA ASP A 850 -8.87 -14.79 -20.54
C ASP A 850 -8.79 -16.32 -20.31
N ILE A 851 -8.77 -16.77 -19.05
CA ILE A 851 -8.78 -18.17 -18.66
C ILE A 851 -10.22 -18.63 -18.38
N SER A 852 -10.53 -19.84 -18.83
CA SER A 852 -11.78 -20.53 -18.52
C SER A 852 -11.58 -21.44 -17.30
N TRP A 853 -11.86 -20.93 -16.10
CA TRP A 853 -11.74 -21.68 -14.85
C TRP A 853 -12.86 -22.72 -14.69
N ILE A 854 -12.61 -23.82 -13.97
CA ILE A 854 -13.57 -24.94 -13.81
C ILE A 854 -14.13 -25.11 -12.38
N GLY A 855 -13.66 -24.34 -11.40
CA GLY A 855 -14.09 -24.44 -10.00
C GLY A 855 -15.51 -23.91 -9.75
N TYR A 856 -16.03 -24.10 -8.53
CA TYR A 856 -17.37 -23.62 -8.18
C TYR A 856 -17.41 -22.09 -8.00
N SER A 857 -16.44 -21.49 -7.32
CA SER A 857 -16.45 -20.05 -7.04
C SER A 857 -16.24 -19.18 -8.27
N HIS A 858 -15.12 -19.42 -8.98
CA HIS A 858 -14.67 -18.59 -10.10
C HIS A 858 -14.82 -19.25 -11.48
N GLY A 859 -15.39 -20.46 -11.54
CA GLY A 859 -15.37 -21.29 -12.73
C GLY A 859 -16.73 -21.72 -13.26
N THR A 860 -16.67 -22.48 -14.35
CA THR A 860 -17.83 -22.98 -15.09
C THR A 860 -18.78 -23.81 -14.23
N ALA A 861 -18.27 -24.51 -13.20
CA ALA A 861 -19.08 -25.41 -12.38
C ALA A 861 -20.13 -24.64 -11.57
N GLY A 862 -19.76 -23.49 -10.99
CA GLY A 862 -20.73 -22.62 -10.31
C GLY A 862 -21.71 -22.01 -11.28
N ILE A 863 -21.22 -21.53 -12.42
CA ILE A 863 -22.02 -20.88 -13.47
C ILE A 863 -23.13 -21.81 -13.97
N ILE A 864 -22.77 -23.05 -14.34
CA ILE A 864 -23.76 -23.99 -14.87
C ILE A 864 -24.73 -24.44 -13.79
N THR A 865 -24.27 -24.58 -12.54
CA THR A 865 -25.13 -24.90 -11.40
C THR A 865 -26.23 -23.85 -11.22
N ALA A 866 -25.87 -22.57 -11.27
CA ALA A 866 -26.82 -21.47 -11.15
C ALA A 866 -27.87 -21.48 -12.30
N LEU A 867 -27.43 -21.72 -13.54
CA LEU A 867 -28.33 -21.80 -14.70
C LEU A 867 -29.28 -22.99 -14.62
N VAL A 868 -28.79 -24.18 -14.26
CA VAL A 868 -29.63 -25.38 -14.14
C VAL A 868 -30.63 -25.24 -12.99
N ALA A 869 -30.22 -24.67 -11.86
CA ALA A 869 -31.15 -24.34 -10.77
C ALA A 869 -32.23 -23.33 -11.22
N ALA A 870 -31.85 -22.28 -11.96
CA ALA A 870 -32.80 -21.33 -12.54
C ALA A 870 -33.80 -22.01 -13.50
N ASN A 871 -33.36 -23.06 -14.21
CA ASN A 871 -34.15 -23.76 -15.20
C ASN A 871 -35.41 -24.41 -14.63
N GLN A 872 -35.41 -24.78 -13.34
CA GLN A 872 -36.60 -25.28 -12.64
C GLN A 872 -37.78 -24.29 -12.65
N TYR A 873 -37.50 -23.00 -12.83
CA TYR A 873 -38.50 -21.93 -12.82
C TYR A 873 -38.72 -21.29 -14.20
N ILE A 874 -37.72 -21.30 -15.07
CA ILE A 874 -37.79 -20.63 -16.38
C ILE A 874 -38.07 -21.58 -17.55
N ASN A 875 -37.83 -22.89 -17.39
CA ASN A 875 -38.09 -23.94 -18.39
C ASN A 875 -37.49 -23.66 -19.79
N ASN A 876 -36.20 -23.35 -19.85
CA ASN A 876 -35.44 -23.15 -21.09
C ASN A 876 -34.58 -24.39 -21.43
N PRO A 877 -34.94 -25.17 -22.48
CA PRO A 877 -34.24 -26.42 -22.81
C PRO A 877 -32.77 -26.22 -23.19
N ASN A 878 -32.39 -25.04 -23.71
CA ASN A 878 -31.01 -24.75 -24.11
C ASN A 878 -30.03 -24.80 -22.92
N ILE A 879 -30.51 -24.63 -21.68
CA ILE A 879 -29.68 -24.71 -20.48
C ILE A 879 -29.19 -26.14 -20.24
N LEU A 880 -30.02 -27.15 -20.49
CA LEU A 880 -29.63 -28.55 -20.29
C LEU A 880 -28.61 -28.98 -21.34
N GLU A 881 -28.79 -28.57 -22.60
CA GLU A 881 -27.80 -28.79 -23.66
C GLU A 881 -26.46 -28.08 -23.35
N LEU A 882 -26.52 -26.87 -22.80
CA LEU A 882 -25.35 -26.15 -22.34
C LEU A 882 -24.63 -26.89 -21.21
N ALA A 883 -25.39 -27.51 -20.28
CA ALA A 883 -24.83 -28.29 -19.18
C ALA A 883 -24.02 -29.48 -19.66
N ASP A 884 -24.52 -30.22 -20.67
CA ASP A 884 -23.77 -31.35 -21.26
C ASP A 884 -22.41 -30.91 -21.81
N LYS A 885 -22.37 -29.76 -22.47
CA LYS A 885 -21.13 -29.21 -23.07
C LYS A 885 -20.17 -28.67 -22.02
N VAL A 886 -20.67 -28.11 -20.93
CA VAL A 886 -19.85 -27.62 -19.81
C VAL A 886 -19.26 -28.79 -19.03
N LEU A 887 -20.04 -29.82 -18.71
CA LEU A 887 -19.54 -31.02 -18.02
C LEU A 887 -18.45 -31.73 -18.85
N SER A 888 -18.63 -31.80 -20.17
CA SER A 888 -17.62 -32.34 -21.09
C SER A 888 -16.33 -31.53 -21.05
N TYR A 889 -16.43 -30.20 -21.03
CA TYR A 889 -15.28 -29.31 -20.89
C TYR A 889 -14.55 -29.52 -19.56
N GLU A 890 -15.28 -29.54 -18.44
CA GLU A 890 -14.72 -29.73 -17.09
C GLU A 890 -14.01 -31.08 -16.96
N ASN A 891 -14.62 -32.16 -17.46
CA ASN A 891 -14.01 -33.50 -17.40
C ASN A 891 -12.78 -33.66 -18.30
N SER A 892 -12.52 -32.76 -19.24
CA SER A 892 -11.24 -32.74 -19.95
C SER A 892 -10.05 -32.39 -19.03
N PHE A 893 -10.30 -31.87 -17.82
CA PHE A 893 -9.31 -31.61 -16.78
C PHE A 893 -9.29 -32.65 -15.66
N TYR A 894 -10.11 -33.70 -15.74
CA TYR A 894 -10.12 -34.76 -14.74
C TYR A 894 -8.83 -35.58 -14.80
N ASP A 895 -8.20 -35.79 -13.63
CA ASP A 895 -7.04 -36.64 -13.45
C ASP A 895 -7.44 -37.93 -12.70
N PRO A 896 -7.54 -39.08 -13.40
CA PRO A 896 -7.90 -40.36 -12.79
C PRO A 896 -6.94 -40.81 -11.69
N LYS A 897 -5.66 -40.41 -11.75
CA LYS A 897 -4.65 -40.79 -10.73
C LYS A 897 -4.95 -40.13 -9.39
N HIS A 898 -5.42 -38.89 -9.42
CA HIS A 898 -5.69 -38.11 -8.22
C HIS A 898 -7.17 -38.11 -7.81
N LYS A 899 -8.05 -38.67 -8.66
CA LYS A 899 -9.51 -38.60 -8.57
C LYS A 899 -10.02 -37.16 -8.40
N ASN A 900 -9.39 -36.21 -9.09
CA ASN A 900 -9.64 -34.79 -8.92
C ASN A 900 -9.42 -34.03 -10.23
N TRP A 901 -9.87 -32.77 -10.30
CA TRP A 901 -9.76 -31.93 -11.49
C TRP A 901 -8.56 -30.98 -11.36
N LYS A 902 -7.72 -30.96 -12.39
CA LYS A 902 -6.61 -30.02 -12.49
C LYS A 902 -7.12 -28.62 -12.73
N LEU A 903 -6.52 -27.65 -12.04
CA LEU A 903 -6.81 -26.24 -12.33
C LEU A 903 -6.27 -25.86 -13.73
N PRO A 904 -7.06 -25.17 -14.56
CA PRO A 904 -6.56 -24.61 -15.81
C PRO A 904 -5.29 -23.78 -15.56
N SER A 905 -4.26 -23.99 -16.37
CA SER A 905 -2.97 -23.29 -16.28
C SER A 905 -2.14 -23.54 -15.00
N LYS A 906 -2.50 -24.52 -14.15
CA LYS A 906 -1.74 -24.91 -12.95
C LYS A 906 -1.68 -26.45 -12.82
N ASP A 907 -0.53 -27.01 -12.47
CA ASP A 907 -0.41 -28.48 -12.26
C ASP A 907 -0.80 -28.92 -10.84
N ASN A 908 -1.73 -28.21 -10.20
CA ASN A 908 -2.16 -28.45 -8.81
C ASN A 908 -3.61 -28.92 -8.72
N HIS A 909 -3.90 -29.76 -7.74
CA HIS A 909 -5.22 -30.28 -7.41
C HIS A 909 -5.70 -29.68 -6.09
N SER A 910 -6.55 -28.66 -6.17
CA SER A 910 -7.16 -28.06 -4.98
C SER A 910 -8.21 -28.98 -4.36
N VAL A 911 -8.52 -28.81 -3.08
CA VAL A 911 -9.44 -29.66 -2.28
C VAL A 911 -10.37 -28.81 -1.42
N ALA A 912 -10.95 -27.77 -2.02
CA ALA A 912 -11.76 -26.74 -1.37
C ALA A 912 -13.10 -26.50 -2.07
N TRP A 913 -14.01 -25.76 -1.43
CA TRP A 913 -15.24 -25.27 -2.07
C TRP A 913 -14.92 -24.37 -3.27
N CYS A 914 -13.96 -23.46 -3.14
CA CYS A 914 -13.65 -22.55 -4.25
C CYS A 914 -13.10 -23.25 -5.49
N HIS A 915 -12.17 -24.17 -5.27
CA HIS A 915 -11.47 -24.90 -6.31
C HIS A 915 -11.25 -26.36 -5.91
N GLY A 916 -11.56 -27.28 -6.83
CA GLY A 916 -11.27 -28.71 -6.69
C GLY A 916 -12.47 -29.57 -6.34
N ALA A 917 -12.19 -30.80 -5.89
CA ALA A 917 -13.19 -31.85 -5.70
C ALA A 917 -14.42 -31.43 -4.86
N PRO A 918 -14.31 -30.73 -3.71
CA PRO A 918 -15.51 -30.35 -2.94
C PRO A 918 -16.43 -29.39 -3.71
N GLY A 919 -15.88 -28.36 -4.36
CA GLY A 919 -16.67 -27.45 -5.19
C GLY A 919 -17.34 -28.14 -6.39
N ILE A 920 -16.63 -29.07 -7.05
CA ILE A 920 -17.20 -29.89 -8.13
C ILE A 920 -18.31 -30.80 -7.58
N LEU A 921 -18.07 -31.47 -6.45
CA LEU A 921 -19.06 -32.31 -5.77
C LEU A 921 -20.34 -31.52 -5.50
N LEU A 922 -20.21 -30.31 -4.94
CA LEU A 922 -21.34 -29.43 -4.69
C LEU A 922 -22.14 -29.13 -5.96
N SER A 923 -21.45 -28.74 -7.04
CA SER A 923 -22.08 -28.53 -8.35
C SER A 923 -22.87 -29.76 -8.79
N ARG A 924 -22.24 -30.95 -8.80
CA ARG A 924 -22.88 -32.17 -9.30
C ARG A 924 -24.10 -32.59 -8.47
N LEU A 925 -24.03 -32.44 -7.15
CA LEU A 925 -25.17 -32.71 -6.26
C LEU A 925 -26.34 -31.78 -6.54
N MET A 926 -26.09 -30.48 -6.73
CA MET A 926 -27.14 -29.50 -7.05
C MET A 926 -27.74 -29.74 -8.44
N LEU A 927 -26.93 -30.17 -9.43
CA LEU A 927 -27.43 -30.60 -10.73
C LEU A 927 -28.37 -31.81 -10.59
N LYS A 928 -27.96 -32.81 -9.80
CA LYS A 928 -28.76 -34.02 -9.55
C LYS A 928 -30.09 -33.69 -8.84
N GLU A 929 -30.06 -32.85 -7.80
CA GLU A 929 -31.28 -32.38 -7.11
C GLU A 929 -32.17 -31.53 -8.04
N SER A 930 -31.58 -30.92 -9.07
CA SER A 930 -32.31 -30.19 -10.11
C SER A 930 -32.95 -31.09 -11.18
N ASN A 931 -32.92 -32.42 -11.01
CA ASN A 931 -33.35 -33.44 -11.97
C ASN A 931 -32.61 -33.37 -13.32
N TYR A 932 -31.35 -32.93 -13.32
CA TYR A 932 -30.50 -33.05 -14.51
C TYR A 932 -29.87 -34.45 -14.55
N GLU A 933 -29.95 -35.10 -15.71
CA GLU A 933 -29.41 -36.44 -15.95
C GLU A 933 -28.31 -36.38 -17.02
N ASN A 934 -27.18 -37.01 -16.73
CA ASN A 934 -26.07 -37.14 -17.68
C ASN A 934 -25.24 -38.40 -17.32
N SER A 935 -24.69 -39.07 -18.34
CA SER A 935 -23.99 -40.36 -18.18
C SER A 935 -22.75 -40.32 -17.27
N ILE A 936 -22.09 -39.17 -17.14
CA ILE A 936 -20.88 -39.00 -16.30
C ILE A 936 -21.18 -38.39 -14.92
N LEU A 937 -22.41 -37.94 -14.67
CA LEU A 937 -22.78 -37.18 -13.46
C LEU A 937 -22.55 -37.99 -12.18
N ASP A 938 -23.12 -39.20 -12.11
CA ASP A 938 -23.01 -40.05 -10.93
C ASP A 938 -21.57 -40.49 -10.66
N GLN A 939 -20.81 -40.83 -11.72
CA GLN A 939 -19.40 -41.16 -11.60
C GLN A 939 -18.61 -40.00 -10.98
N ASN A 940 -18.80 -38.77 -11.48
CA ASN A 940 -18.12 -37.60 -10.94
C ASN A 940 -18.52 -37.31 -9.49
N ILE A 941 -19.78 -37.54 -9.10
CA ILE A 941 -20.22 -37.39 -7.71
C ILE A 941 -19.40 -38.32 -6.80
N TYR A 942 -19.30 -39.61 -7.12
CA TYR A 942 -18.57 -40.55 -6.26
C TYR A 942 -17.06 -40.30 -6.24
N GLU A 943 -16.45 -39.93 -7.38
CA GLU A 943 -15.02 -39.59 -7.44
C GLU A 943 -14.69 -38.34 -6.63
N ALA A 944 -15.53 -37.30 -6.74
CA ALA A 944 -15.35 -36.08 -5.97
C ALA A 944 -15.63 -36.28 -4.47
N LEU A 945 -16.61 -37.15 -4.12
CA LEU A 945 -16.91 -37.55 -2.75
C LEU A 945 -15.74 -38.29 -2.10
N ASP A 946 -15.17 -39.29 -2.77
CA ASP A 946 -13.98 -40.03 -2.30
C ASP A 946 -12.84 -39.05 -1.99
N THR A 947 -12.50 -38.17 -2.94
CA THR A 947 -11.41 -37.20 -2.77
C THR A 947 -11.70 -36.20 -1.66
N THR A 948 -12.95 -35.75 -1.52
CA THR A 948 -13.35 -34.83 -0.44
C THR A 948 -13.16 -35.49 0.92
N ILE A 949 -13.57 -36.75 1.07
CA ILE A 949 -13.38 -37.49 2.31
C ILE A 949 -11.89 -37.71 2.58
N ASP A 950 -11.09 -38.07 1.57
CA ASP A 950 -9.70 -38.47 1.79
C ASP A 950 -8.71 -37.31 1.99
N LYS A 951 -8.97 -36.13 1.43
CA LYS A 951 -7.94 -35.07 1.28
C LYS A 951 -8.34 -33.69 1.78
N SER A 952 -9.62 -33.42 2.04
CA SER A 952 -10.11 -32.05 2.25
C SER A 952 -10.13 -31.56 3.70
N PHE A 953 -9.77 -32.39 4.68
CA PHE A 953 -9.87 -32.04 6.11
C PHE A 953 -8.51 -31.89 6.79
N GLY A 954 -8.39 -30.93 7.72
CA GLY A 954 -7.20 -30.70 8.54
C GLY A 954 -6.28 -29.58 8.05
N HIS A 955 -6.72 -28.74 7.11
CA HIS A 955 -5.90 -27.66 6.53
C HIS A 955 -6.15 -26.29 7.20
N ASN A 956 -7.42 -25.86 7.25
CA ASN A 956 -7.87 -24.64 7.92
C ASN A 956 -9.38 -24.75 8.22
N ARG A 957 -9.94 -23.85 9.02
CA ARG A 957 -11.34 -23.94 9.47
C ARG A 957 -12.33 -23.03 8.73
N SER A 958 -11.92 -22.36 7.66
CA SER A 958 -12.79 -21.43 6.95
C SER A 958 -13.94 -22.11 6.18
N LEU A 959 -14.88 -21.32 5.66
CA LEU A 959 -15.94 -21.82 4.76
C LEU A 959 -15.47 -21.92 3.30
N CYS A 960 -14.62 -21.00 2.83
CA CYS A 960 -14.21 -20.93 1.43
C CYS A 960 -13.31 -22.10 0.99
N HIS A 961 -12.33 -22.42 1.83
CA HIS A 961 -11.33 -23.45 1.51
C HIS A 961 -10.89 -24.23 2.75
N GLY A 962 -11.78 -24.33 3.74
CA GLY A 962 -11.54 -25.02 5.00
C GLY A 962 -12.58 -26.08 5.35
N ASP A 963 -12.37 -26.66 6.53
CA ASP A 963 -13.06 -27.85 6.99
C ASP A 963 -14.55 -27.65 7.17
N PHE A 964 -15.00 -26.49 7.66
CA PHE A 964 -16.44 -26.24 7.83
C PHE A 964 -17.16 -26.13 6.49
N GLY A 965 -16.52 -25.56 5.47
CA GLY A 965 -17.10 -25.55 4.13
C GLY A 965 -17.18 -26.94 3.50
N ASN A 966 -16.11 -27.71 3.61
CA ASN A 966 -16.07 -29.10 3.13
C ASN A 966 -17.05 -30.01 3.90
N LEU A 967 -17.27 -29.73 5.19
CA LEU A 967 -18.24 -30.44 6.02
C LEU A 967 -19.69 -30.17 5.60
N ASP A 968 -20.06 -28.93 5.28
CA ASP A 968 -21.39 -28.59 4.74
C ASP A 968 -21.66 -29.36 3.44
N ILE A 969 -20.68 -29.40 2.53
CA ILE A 969 -20.77 -30.17 1.28
C ILE A 969 -20.93 -31.67 1.55
N LEU A 970 -20.17 -32.24 2.48
CA LEU A 970 -20.27 -33.66 2.83
C LEU A 970 -21.64 -34.02 3.46
N LEU A 971 -22.19 -33.14 4.31
CA LEU A 971 -23.52 -33.32 4.88
C LEU A 971 -24.61 -33.26 3.80
N TYR A 972 -24.45 -32.36 2.83
CA TYR A 972 -25.35 -32.27 1.69
C TYR A 972 -25.26 -33.49 0.78
N ALA A 973 -24.05 -34.00 0.52
CA ALA A 973 -23.83 -35.25 -0.21
C ALA A 973 -24.56 -36.41 0.47
N ALA A 974 -24.41 -36.55 1.79
CA ALA A 974 -25.08 -37.59 2.55
C ALA A 974 -26.62 -37.48 2.47
N LYS A 975 -27.17 -36.26 2.46
CA LYS A 975 -28.61 -36.01 2.31
C LYS A 975 -29.11 -36.39 0.90
N VAL A 976 -28.47 -35.87 -0.15
CA VAL A 976 -28.89 -36.07 -1.54
C VAL A 976 -28.74 -37.54 -1.97
N LEU A 977 -27.66 -38.20 -1.54
CA LEU A 977 -27.39 -39.60 -1.86
C LEU A 977 -28.05 -40.59 -0.89
N GLN A 978 -28.63 -40.10 0.21
CA GLN A 978 -29.13 -40.94 1.31
C GLN A 978 -28.07 -41.90 1.86
N ASP A 979 -26.79 -41.50 1.84
CA ASP A 979 -25.67 -42.32 2.28
C ASP A 979 -25.39 -42.15 3.78
N LYS A 980 -25.74 -43.18 4.54
CA LYS A 980 -25.52 -43.24 5.98
C LYS A 980 -24.04 -43.20 6.35
N THR A 981 -23.15 -43.75 5.52
CA THR A 981 -21.71 -43.81 5.82
C THR A 981 -21.10 -42.41 5.81
N SER A 982 -21.37 -41.63 4.77
CA SER A 982 -20.94 -40.24 4.68
C SER A 982 -21.53 -39.39 5.80
N TYR A 983 -22.79 -39.64 6.20
CA TYR A 983 -23.39 -38.97 7.36
C TYR A 983 -22.65 -39.26 8.68
N GLU A 984 -22.29 -40.53 8.92
CA GLU A 984 -21.51 -40.92 10.11
C GLU A 984 -20.11 -40.28 10.12
N ARG A 985 -19.44 -40.22 8.96
CA ARG A 985 -18.14 -39.55 8.79
C ARG A 985 -18.25 -38.05 9.05
N ALA A 986 -19.24 -37.38 8.46
CA ALA A 986 -19.48 -35.96 8.68
C ALA A 986 -19.67 -35.64 10.17
N ASN A 987 -20.46 -36.46 10.89
CA ASN A 987 -20.63 -36.30 12.33
C ASN A 987 -19.31 -36.49 13.11
N SER A 988 -18.49 -37.46 12.73
CA SER A 988 -17.18 -37.66 13.36
C SER A 988 -16.27 -36.45 13.17
N ILE A 989 -16.18 -35.95 11.93
CA ILE A 989 -15.42 -34.74 11.58
C ILE A 989 -15.91 -33.55 12.41
N GLY A 990 -17.23 -33.32 12.45
CA GLY A 990 -17.82 -32.24 13.24
C GLY A 990 -17.43 -32.31 14.72
N ILE A 991 -17.41 -33.50 15.34
CA ILE A 991 -16.98 -33.65 16.74
C ILE A 991 -15.49 -33.37 16.90
N GLN A 992 -14.64 -33.81 15.98
CA GLN A 992 -13.21 -33.51 16.01
C GLN A 992 -12.95 -31.99 15.89
N LEU A 993 -13.71 -31.30 15.04
CA LEU A 993 -13.67 -29.84 14.93
C LEU A 993 -14.11 -29.16 16.22
N LEU A 994 -15.15 -29.67 16.89
CA LEU A 994 -15.59 -29.16 18.19
C LEU A 994 -14.53 -29.37 19.30
N GLU A 995 -13.91 -30.56 19.36
CA GLU A 995 -12.81 -30.85 20.28
C GLU A 995 -11.62 -29.89 20.04
N TYR A 996 -11.31 -29.63 18.77
CA TYR A 996 -10.29 -28.67 18.38
C TYR A 996 -10.66 -27.26 18.85
N SER A 997 -11.87 -26.76 18.57
CA SER A 997 -12.32 -25.43 18.98
C SER A 997 -12.27 -25.19 20.50
N LYS A 998 -12.48 -26.24 21.32
CA LYS A 998 -12.40 -26.16 22.78
C LYS A 998 -10.97 -26.12 23.32
N THR A 999 -10.07 -26.87 22.69
CA THR A 999 -8.69 -27.09 23.18
C THR A 999 -7.71 -26.07 22.61
N HIS A 1000 -7.95 -25.64 21.38
CA HIS A 1000 -7.12 -24.66 20.68
C HIS A 1000 -7.84 -23.32 20.74
N ASN A 1001 -7.20 -22.39 21.43
CA ASN A 1001 -7.71 -21.04 21.55
C ASN A 1001 -7.66 -20.42 20.14
N TRP A 1002 -8.81 -20.24 19.49
CA TRP A 1002 -8.93 -19.44 18.25
C TRP A 1002 -8.39 -18.01 18.44
N LYS A 1003 -8.08 -17.61 19.70
CA LYS A 1003 -7.36 -16.38 20.10
C LYS A 1003 -5.83 -16.45 20.04
N LYS A 1004 -5.19 -17.63 19.93
CA LYS A 1004 -3.74 -17.78 20.19
C LYS A 1004 -2.81 -17.76 18.97
N GLY A 1005 -3.32 -17.77 17.75
CA GLY A 1005 -2.57 -17.26 16.60
C GLY A 1005 -2.42 -18.18 15.39
N VAL A 1006 -2.29 -17.49 14.26
CA VAL A 1006 -1.66 -17.86 12.99
C VAL A 1006 -2.18 -19.14 12.31
N SER A 1007 -3.47 -19.17 12.02
CA SER A 1007 -3.96 -19.88 10.83
C SER A 1007 -4.87 -18.97 10.02
N THR A 1008 -4.87 -19.16 8.70
CA THR A 1008 -5.87 -18.56 7.79
C THR A 1008 -7.27 -18.90 8.35
N GLY A 1009 -7.96 -17.92 8.94
CA GLY A 1009 -9.21 -18.20 9.67
C GLY A 1009 -9.40 -17.47 10.99
N THR A 1010 -8.33 -17.28 11.78
CA THR A 1010 -8.48 -16.93 13.21
C THR A 1010 -8.38 -15.43 13.52
N GLU A 1011 -7.81 -14.62 12.62
CA GLU A 1011 -7.74 -13.15 12.75
C GLU A 1011 -8.55 -12.41 11.66
N SER A 1012 -9.18 -13.16 10.74
CA SER A 1012 -10.20 -12.63 9.84
C SER A 1012 -11.56 -12.70 10.51
N PHE A 1013 -12.35 -11.64 10.45
CA PHE A 1013 -13.70 -11.61 11.04
C PHE A 1013 -14.80 -11.89 10.02
N GLY A 1014 -14.43 -11.94 8.74
CA GLY A 1014 -15.32 -12.20 7.63
C GLY A 1014 -16.04 -13.56 7.68
N LEU A 1015 -17.00 -13.74 6.79
CA LEU A 1015 -17.80 -14.96 6.70
C LEU A 1015 -17.04 -16.08 5.98
N MET A 1016 -16.40 -15.81 4.85
CA MET A 1016 -15.87 -16.89 4.01
C MET A 1016 -14.50 -17.37 4.45
N THR A 1017 -13.70 -16.49 5.06
CA THR A 1017 -12.32 -16.77 5.48
C THR A 1017 -12.09 -16.58 6.97
N GLY A 1018 -13.11 -16.24 7.75
CA GLY A 1018 -12.94 -15.76 9.12
C GLY A 1018 -13.85 -16.40 10.16
N LEU A 1019 -13.80 -15.82 11.36
CA LEU A 1019 -14.49 -16.30 12.56
C LEU A 1019 -16.02 -16.36 12.39
N SER A 1020 -16.63 -15.41 11.67
CA SER A 1020 -18.08 -15.45 11.42
C SER A 1020 -18.47 -16.71 10.63
N GLY A 1021 -17.63 -17.15 9.70
CA GLY A 1021 -17.80 -18.39 8.95
C GLY A 1021 -17.71 -19.65 9.79
N ILE A 1022 -16.68 -19.70 10.64
CA ILE A 1022 -16.50 -20.78 11.62
C ILE A 1022 -17.74 -20.83 12.54
N GLY A 1023 -18.20 -19.66 12.99
CA GLY A 1023 -19.42 -19.50 13.76
C GLY A 1023 -20.65 -20.08 13.05
N VAL A 1024 -20.88 -19.72 11.78
CA VAL A 1024 -21.97 -20.29 10.97
C VAL A 1024 -21.83 -21.81 10.82
N GLY A 1025 -20.63 -22.32 10.55
CA GLY A 1025 -20.37 -23.76 10.46
C GLY A 1025 -20.71 -24.51 11.75
N LEU A 1026 -20.35 -23.94 12.92
CA LEU A 1026 -20.74 -24.47 14.23
C LEU A 1026 -22.26 -24.43 14.43
N LEU A 1027 -22.94 -23.34 14.05
CA LEU A 1027 -24.39 -23.23 14.15
C LEU A 1027 -25.10 -24.27 13.25
N GLN A 1028 -24.59 -24.54 12.05
CA GLN A 1028 -25.11 -25.60 11.18
C GLN A 1028 -24.96 -27.00 11.81
N GLN A 1029 -23.87 -27.27 12.54
CA GLN A 1029 -23.72 -28.52 13.29
C GLN A 1029 -24.62 -28.60 14.53
N SER A 1030 -24.98 -27.44 15.10
CA SER A 1030 -25.96 -27.36 16.19
C SER A 1030 -27.38 -27.66 15.70
N ASP A 1031 -27.81 -27.01 14.62
CA ASP A 1031 -29.13 -27.18 14.02
C ASP A 1031 -29.08 -27.00 12.49
N TYR A 1032 -28.89 -28.10 11.77
CA TYR A 1032 -28.78 -28.13 10.31
C TYR A 1032 -30.09 -27.74 9.59
N ASN A 1033 -31.24 -27.89 10.27
CA ASN A 1033 -32.54 -27.59 9.68
C ASN A 1033 -32.92 -26.13 9.81
N SER A 1034 -32.44 -25.42 10.84
CA SER A 1034 -32.72 -23.99 11.03
C SER A 1034 -31.69 -23.07 10.38
N ILE A 1035 -30.47 -23.55 10.11
CA ILE A 1035 -29.42 -22.74 9.49
C ILE A 1035 -29.28 -23.05 7.99
N PRO A 1036 -29.43 -22.07 7.09
CA PRO A 1036 -29.24 -22.29 5.66
C PRO A 1036 -27.76 -22.47 5.29
N SER A 1037 -27.52 -23.15 4.16
CA SER A 1037 -26.18 -23.21 3.55
C SER A 1037 -25.92 -21.95 2.73
N ILE A 1038 -24.96 -21.15 3.20
CA ILE A 1038 -24.53 -19.95 2.49
C ILE A 1038 -23.73 -20.30 1.24
N LEU A 1039 -22.99 -21.41 1.25
CA LEU A 1039 -22.24 -21.92 0.09
C LEU A 1039 -23.16 -22.25 -1.10
N ARG A 1040 -24.42 -22.58 -0.81
CA ARG A 1040 -25.48 -22.86 -1.80
C ARG A 1040 -26.41 -21.68 -2.07
N LEU A 1041 -26.23 -20.55 -1.38
CA LEU A 1041 -27.14 -19.39 -1.41
C LEU A 1041 -28.60 -19.80 -1.11
N GLU A 1042 -28.82 -20.65 -0.11
CA GLU A 1042 -30.16 -21.08 0.30
C GLU A 1042 -31.00 -19.90 0.82
N GLU A 1043 -32.31 -19.99 0.61
CA GLU A 1043 -33.31 -19.09 1.19
C GLU A 1043 -33.34 -19.14 2.74
N ALA A 1044 -34.02 -18.18 3.37
CA ALA A 1044 -34.12 -18.17 4.83
C ALA A 1044 -34.96 -19.34 5.34
N LYS A 1045 -34.50 -20.02 6.40
CA LYS A 1045 -35.26 -21.07 7.09
C LYS A 1045 -35.92 -20.45 8.32
N LEU A 1046 -37.26 -20.48 8.37
CA LEU A 1046 -38.09 -19.91 9.44
C LEU A 1046 -38.56 -20.98 10.43
#